data_AF-A0A976CD05-F1
#
_entry.id   AF-A0A976CD05-F1
#
_cell.length_a   1.000
_cell.length_b   1.000
_cell.length_c   1.000
_cell.angle_alpha   90.00
_cell.angle_beta   90.00
_cell.angle_gamma   90.00
#
_symmetry.space_group_name_H-M   'P 1'
#
loop_
_entity.id
_entity.type
_entity.pdbx_description
1 polymer ?
#
loop_
_entity_poly.entity_id
_entity_poly.type
_entity_poly.pdbx_seq_one_letter_code
_entity_poly.pdbx_strand_id
1 'polypeptide(L)'
;MLSNLKRKVLFIFVLFICFQQIKAQTTWTGATSTDWNTTTNWDTGIVPIASTNVIIANVGNTPVITTAVTINQITVNTSATLTLNSGASLILNGASLNSGTINGNAGTITISGTFTNNTGATLTLNSGASLVLNGASSNSGTINGNAGAGTITINNTFTNAGTLTTNATAGAITINNTFTNSSGATFTNNAPLVLNSSTIANSGTLTISNTFTPTNATITNIGTLTMTNTVNIDANLVLANNSGSTLNINNSLAVNNTANFLNNGNINVTGTFINNVPLNNNGTLVVTGLITANNTVNNTGTITSNGGITLTSGNNYTNSGTTTIASTRTLTLPNNVTITNTNTFTNNGTTLLINSSGNNTFAGAGNTNLGALNTATRTSGTLTVSGTNVSTNSALTIVTGVTLNISAGGQFSATGGDVTNNGTITNNGRLNMSGSLVNNSTFTSNIIAGSTIGFTGTGNSQILGTNAGAVQIFNLISAKTPNDALNTVTLTTNQTVNGSVTILANGRINLNANLIIFGDFTNNGTFTTDNSTRIVSFEGNVTQNILGTSPTTFPNLSLTNKPANTILNIGSASDVTSVIVTNASMTPSLFVIPSSITLNIANTGTLTCNAGLINNGTLATTNTTGTATITTNGGAFTNNGTLNLNAVGGNTTAINVNGGFLFSNTAPTGTINHIQGTSNFNLTGSYLQNGAFNNLVATNRSFTFIFSNVSASNTNVTIDGVGTSNNGGTNIITGLLFSNIQVSTGTKILTIMKPITMLGNLIVDTNTFLTLNAGSNNQITYSNTTTANFTDNGTFTPNISTVAFTDTRPNRFD
;
A
#
# COMPACT_ATOMS: atom_id res chain seq x y z
N MET A 1 -106.91 13.63 -44.09
CA MET A 1 -105.48 13.51 -44.50
C MET A 1 -104.50 13.39 -43.33
N LEU A 2 -104.70 14.10 -42.20
CA LEU A 2 -103.76 14.07 -41.06
C LEU A 2 -103.55 12.70 -40.38
N SER A 3 -104.52 11.77 -40.43
CA SER A 3 -104.41 10.45 -39.77
C SER A 3 -103.51 9.46 -40.52
N ASN A 4 -103.46 9.54 -41.85
CA ASN A 4 -102.63 8.67 -42.70
C ASN A 4 -101.14 9.07 -42.63
N LEU A 5 -100.85 10.36 -42.48
CA LEU A 5 -99.49 10.84 -42.29
C LEU A 5 -98.92 10.42 -40.94
N LYS A 6 -99.72 10.47 -39.86
CA LYS A 6 -99.31 10.00 -38.52
C LYS A 6 -99.03 8.50 -38.47
N ARG A 7 -99.82 7.65 -39.17
CA ARG A 7 -99.55 6.21 -39.28
C ARG A 7 -98.29 5.88 -40.09
N LYS A 8 -98.05 6.60 -41.20
CA LYS A 8 -96.82 6.41 -42.00
C LYS A 8 -95.57 6.91 -41.29
N VAL A 9 -95.66 8.03 -40.58
CA VAL A 9 -94.57 8.54 -39.73
C VAL A 9 -94.33 7.62 -38.55
N LEU A 10 -95.36 7.09 -37.89
CA LEU A 10 -95.20 6.10 -36.82
C LEU A 10 -94.63 4.77 -37.34
N PHE A 11 -95.03 4.30 -38.53
CA PHE A 11 -94.47 3.10 -39.14
C PHE A 11 -93.00 3.30 -39.54
N ILE A 12 -92.65 4.45 -40.12
CA ILE A 12 -91.26 4.83 -40.40
C ILE A 12 -90.46 4.98 -39.10
N PHE A 13 -91.05 5.55 -38.04
CA PHE A 13 -90.39 5.70 -36.73
C PHE A 13 -90.21 4.35 -36.02
N VAL A 14 -91.15 3.42 -36.13
CA VAL A 14 -91.03 2.03 -35.63
C VAL A 14 -90.04 1.23 -36.47
N LEU A 15 -90.00 1.41 -37.80
CA LEU A 15 -88.99 0.83 -38.68
C LEU A 15 -87.59 1.41 -38.38
N PHE A 16 -87.51 2.70 -38.06
CA PHE A 16 -86.28 3.40 -37.68
C PHE A 16 -85.82 3.03 -36.27
N ILE A 17 -86.72 2.71 -35.34
CA ILE A 17 -86.43 2.13 -34.01
C ILE A 17 -86.02 0.66 -34.11
N CYS A 18 -86.62 -0.14 -35.00
CA CYS A 18 -86.16 -1.50 -35.32
C CYS A 18 -84.77 -1.52 -36.00
N PHE A 19 -84.32 -0.40 -36.55
CA PHE A 19 -82.99 -0.21 -37.16
C PHE A 19 -81.99 0.54 -36.25
N GLN A 20 -82.34 0.88 -35.00
CA GLN A 20 -81.37 1.46 -34.08
C GLN A 20 -80.46 0.37 -33.49
N GLN A 21 -79.20 0.40 -33.94
CA GLN A 21 -78.00 -0.13 -33.27
C GLN A 21 -78.23 -1.25 -32.23
N ILE A 22 -78.54 -2.46 -32.71
CA ILE A 22 -78.05 -3.64 -31.99
C ILE A 22 -76.53 -3.53 -32.07
N LYS A 23 -75.83 -3.36 -30.94
CA LYS A 23 -74.43 -3.77 -30.89
C LYS A 23 -74.44 -5.27 -31.18
N ALA A 24 -74.25 -5.65 -32.45
CA ALA A 24 -74.39 -7.01 -32.92
C ALA A 24 -73.23 -7.83 -32.35
N GLN A 25 -73.39 -8.28 -31.11
CA GLN A 25 -72.61 -9.35 -30.56
C GLN A 25 -73.17 -10.65 -31.14
N THR A 26 -72.30 -11.52 -31.64
CA THR A 26 -72.68 -12.85 -32.12
C THR A 26 -71.67 -13.88 -31.63
N THR A 27 -72.17 -15.07 -31.34
CA THR A 27 -71.41 -16.17 -30.75
C THR A 27 -71.25 -17.28 -31.76
N TRP A 28 -70.02 -17.78 -31.90
CA TRP A 28 -69.73 -19.00 -32.63
C TRP A 28 -70.30 -20.21 -31.88
N THR A 29 -71.26 -20.89 -32.49
CA THR A 29 -71.88 -22.12 -31.96
C THR A 29 -71.22 -23.37 -32.52
N GLY A 30 -70.60 -23.29 -33.71
CA GLY A 30 -70.00 -24.43 -34.39
C GLY A 30 -71.01 -25.54 -34.73
N ALA A 31 -72.30 -25.21 -34.88
CA ALA A 31 -73.36 -26.21 -35.01
C ALA A 31 -73.27 -27.04 -36.31
N THR A 32 -72.64 -26.52 -37.37
CA THR A 32 -72.61 -27.17 -38.70
C THR A 32 -71.20 -27.61 -39.13
N SER A 33 -70.19 -26.75 -38.99
CA SER A 33 -68.84 -26.99 -39.51
C SER A 33 -67.81 -26.09 -38.80
N THR A 34 -66.55 -26.14 -39.24
CA THR A 34 -65.47 -25.25 -38.79
C THR A 34 -65.31 -23.99 -39.64
N ASP A 35 -65.99 -23.87 -40.79
CA ASP A 35 -65.80 -22.75 -41.73
C ASP A 35 -66.47 -21.47 -41.22
N TRP A 36 -65.67 -20.42 -41.01
CA TRP A 36 -66.09 -19.09 -40.56
C TRP A 36 -67.30 -18.52 -41.34
N ASN A 37 -67.34 -18.79 -42.66
CA ASN A 37 -68.34 -18.21 -43.57
C ASN A 37 -69.67 -18.97 -43.61
N THR A 38 -69.80 -20.10 -42.90
CA THR A 38 -71.05 -20.84 -42.81
C THR A 38 -71.99 -20.16 -41.81
N THR A 39 -73.08 -19.56 -42.29
CA THR A 39 -74.04 -18.77 -41.48
C THR A 39 -74.63 -19.54 -40.29
N THR A 40 -74.86 -20.84 -40.44
CA THR A 40 -75.44 -21.70 -39.39
C THR A 40 -74.48 -22.02 -38.24
N ASN A 41 -73.20 -21.62 -38.33
CA ASN A 41 -72.25 -21.68 -37.20
C ASN A 41 -72.35 -20.47 -36.25
N TRP A 42 -73.19 -19.47 -36.58
CA TRP A 42 -73.40 -18.26 -35.79
C TRP A 42 -74.78 -18.26 -35.14
N ASP A 43 -74.88 -17.87 -33.86
CA ASP A 43 -76.15 -17.80 -33.11
C ASP A 43 -77.21 -16.88 -33.74
N THR A 44 -76.77 -15.85 -34.46
CA THR A 44 -77.63 -14.92 -35.20
C THR A 44 -77.99 -15.41 -36.61
N GLY A 45 -77.37 -16.50 -37.09
CA GLY A 45 -77.50 -16.97 -38.46
C GLY A 45 -76.87 -16.04 -39.51
N ILE A 46 -76.00 -15.10 -39.09
CA ILE A 46 -75.37 -14.09 -39.95
C ILE A 46 -73.85 -14.13 -39.75
N VAL A 47 -73.08 -14.13 -40.84
CA VAL A 47 -71.62 -14.03 -40.78
C VAL A 47 -71.20 -12.63 -40.28
N PRO A 48 -70.30 -12.52 -39.29
CA PRO A 48 -69.82 -11.25 -38.76
C PRO A 48 -69.23 -10.30 -39.81
N ILE A 49 -69.49 -9.00 -39.65
CA ILE A 49 -68.94 -7.92 -40.48
C ILE A 49 -68.13 -6.94 -39.62
N ALA A 50 -67.58 -5.88 -40.23
CA ALA A 50 -66.65 -4.93 -39.59
C ALA A 50 -67.19 -4.23 -38.33
N SER A 51 -68.51 -4.14 -38.13
CA SER A 51 -69.15 -3.56 -36.94
C SER A 51 -69.54 -4.59 -35.86
N THR A 52 -69.33 -5.88 -36.13
CA THR A 52 -69.80 -6.99 -35.28
C THR A 52 -68.79 -7.29 -34.17
N ASN A 53 -69.30 -7.54 -32.96
CA ASN A 53 -68.51 -8.08 -31.85
C ASN A 53 -68.67 -9.60 -31.81
N VAL A 54 -67.57 -10.35 -31.78
CA VAL A 54 -67.59 -11.81 -31.90
C VAL A 54 -67.20 -12.47 -30.58
N ILE A 55 -67.93 -13.50 -30.16
CA ILE A 55 -67.50 -14.42 -29.10
C ILE A 55 -67.20 -15.78 -29.72
N ILE A 56 -66.01 -16.32 -29.47
CA ILE A 56 -65.67 -17.71 -29.79
C ILE A 56 -65.84 -18.55 -28.52
N ALA A 57 -66.89 -19.38 -28.48
CA ALA A 57 -67.17 -20.28 -27.38
C ALA A 57 -66.37 -21.59 -27.49
N ASN A 58 -66.22 -22.30 -26.37
CA ASN A 58 -65.63 -23.64 -26.36
C ASN A 58 -66.67 -24.65 -26.85
N VAL A 59 -66.62 -24.98 -28.14
CA VAL A 59 -67.53 -25.91 -28.82
C VAL A 59 -66.70 -26.89 -29.67
N GLY A 60 -67.31 -28.02 -30.06
CA GLY A 60 -66.60 -29.10 -30.78
C GLY A 60 -66.02 -28.67 -32.13
N ASN A 61 -66.79 -27.96 -32.95
CA ASN A 61 -66.29 -27.41 -34.22
C ASN A 61 -65.73 -26.02 -33.98
N THR A 62 -64.41 -25.89 -33.91
CA THR A 62 -63.74 -24.60 -33.71
C THR A 62 -63.61 -23.82 -35.03
N PRO A 63 -63.73 -22.48 -35.01
CA PRO A 63 -63.71 -21.67 -36.22
C PRO A 63 -62.34 -21.65 -36.91
N VAL A 64 -62.39 -21.74 -38.24
CA VAL A 64 -61.26 -21.65 -39.16
C VAL A 64 -61.53 -20.53 -40.18
N ILE A 65 -60.62 -19.55 -40.24
CA ILE A 65 -60.63 -18.46 -41.22
C ILE A 65 -59.67 -18.81 -42.35
N THR A 66 -60.15 -18.80 -43.59
CA THR A 66 -59.36 -19.06 -44.82
C THR A 66 -59.29 -17.86 -45.77
N THR A 67 -60.02 -16.78 -45.47
CA THR A 67 -60.15 -15.57 -46.29
C THR A 67 -59.93 -14.31 -45.44
N ALA A 68 -60.06 -13.12 -46.04
CA ALA A 68 -59.99 -11.87 -45.30
C ALA A 68 -61.28 -11.64 -44.49
N VAL A 69 -61.15 -11.42 -43.19
CA VAL A 69 -62.22 -11.12 -42.24
C VAL A 69 -61.90 -9.82 -41.53
N THR A 70 -62.87 -8.91 -41.49
CA THR A 70 -62.81 -7.68 -40.69
C THR A 70 -64.00 -7.65 -39.75
N ILE A 71 -63.74 -7.47 -38.46
CA ILE A 71 -64.75 -7.38 -37.40
C ILE A 71 -64.39 -6.26 -36.42
N ASN A 72 -65.34 -5.88 -35.57
CA ASN A 72 -65.08 -4.86 -34.56
C ASN A 72 -64.23 -5.44 -33.43
N GLN A 73 -64.73 -6.44 -32.72
CA GLN A 73 -64.06 -7.02 -31.54
C GLN A 73 -64.14 -8.53 -31.59
N ILE A 74 -63.17 -9.20 -30.98
CA ILE A 74 -63.25 -10.64 -30.72
C ILE A 74 -62.93 -10.97 -29.27
N THR A 75 -63.73 -11.86 -28.68
CA THR A 75 -63.49 -12.50 -27.40
C THR A 75 -63.36 -14.00 -27.63
N VAL A 76 -62.16 -14.55 -27.45
CA VAL A 76 -61.95 -16.01 -27.45
C VAL A 76 -62.02 -16.49 -26.01
N ASN A 77 -63.05 -17.28 -25.68
CA ASN A 77 -63.26 -17.76 -24.32
C ASN A 77 -62.19 -18.77 -23.91
N THR A 78 -62.06 -19.00 -22.60
CA THR A 78 -61.18 -20.03 -22.05
C THR A 78 -61.45 -21.39 -22.71
N SER A 79 -60.37 -22.07 -23.09
CA SER A 79 -60.39 -23.36 -23.81
C SER A 79 -61.01 -23.33 -25.21
N ALA A 80 -61.50 -22.18 -25.71
CA ALA A 80 -61.90 -22.04 -27.10
C ALA A 80 -60.68 -21.87 -28.01
N THR A 81 -60.82 -22.22 -29.29
CA THR A 81 -59.75 -22.10 -30.28
C THR A 81 -60.24 -21.34 -31.52
N LEU A 82 -59.41 -20.46 -32.07
CA LEU A 82 -59.59 -19.83 -33.37
C LEU A 82 -58.36 -20.13 -34.24
N THR A 83 -58.57 -20.58 -35.47
CA THR A 83 -57.49 -20.85 -36.42
C THR A 83 -57.58 -19.96 -37.65
N LEU A 84 -56.45 -19.40 -38.08
CA LEU A 84 -56.30 -18.69 -39.34
C LEU A 84 -55.38 -19.52 -40.23
N ASN A 85 -55.85 -19.91 -41.41
CA ASN A 85 -55.07 -20.68 -42.37
C ASN A 85 -54.28 -19.79 -43.34
N SER A 86 -53.50 -20.43 -44.21
CA SER A 86 -52.64 -19.74 -45.16
C SER A 86 -53.45 -18.82 -46.07
N GLY A 87 -52.97 -17.58 -46.23
CA GLY A 87 -53.65 -16.56 -47.03
C GLY A 87 -54.82 -15.85 -46.33
N ALA A 88 -55.19 -16.25 -45.11
CA ALA A 88 -56.20 -15.56 -44.32
C ALA A 88 -55.68 -14.24 -43.73
N SER A 89 -56.59 -13.29 -43.53
CA SER A 89 -56.30 -12.06 -42.78
C SER A 89 -57.45 -11.77 -41.81
N LEU A 90 -57.11 -11.41 -40.57
CA LEU A 90 -58.08 -10.97 -39.56
C LEU A 90 -57.74 -9.55 -39.13
N ILE A 91 -58.68 -8.62 -39.33
CA ILE A 91 -58.57 -7.24 -38.87
C ILE A 91 -59.56 -7.02 -37.73
N LEU A 92 -59.03 -6.55 -36.59
CA LEU A 92 -59.79 -6.26 -35.36
C LEU A 92 -59.77 -4.75 -35.10
N ASN A 93 -60.90 -4.07 -35.32
CA ASN A 93 -60.98 -2.61 -35.24
C ASN A 93 -61.04 -2.05 -33.80
N GLY A 94 -61.56 -2.83 -32.86
CA GLY A 94 -61.82 -2.46 -31.48
C GLY A 94 -61.13 -3.38 -30.47
N ALA A 95 -61.43 -3.14 -29.19
CA ALA A 95 -60.86 -3.88 -28.08
C ALA A 95 -61.17 -5.39 -28.15
N SER A 96 -60.13 -6.21 -28.21
CA SER A 96 -60.22 -7.66 -28.36
C SER A 96 -59.52 -8.39 -27.21
N LEU A 97 -60.04 -9.56 -26.87
CA LEU A 97 -59.62 -10.37 -25.72
C LEU A 97 -59.38 -11.82 -26.14
N ASN A 98 -58.22 -12.37 -25.82
CA ASN A 98 -57.96 -13.81 -25.92
C ASN A 98 -57.83 -14.39 -24.51
N SER A 99 -58.73 -15.31 -24.15
CA SER A 99 -58.61 -16.17 -22.96
C SER A 99 -58.40 -17.65 -23.33
N GLY A 100 -58.43 -17.98 -24.63
CA GLY A 100 -58.25 -19.33 -25.16
C GLY A 100 -57.01 -19.42 -26.06
N THR A 101 -57.16 -20.03 -27.23
CA THR A 101 -56.07 -20.24 -28.20
C THR A 101 -56.37 -19.56 -29.54
N ILE A 102 -55.41 -18.81 -30.06
CA ILE A 102 -55.44 -18.30 -31.44
C ILE A 102 -54.22 -18.86 -32.17
N ASN A 103 -54.46 -19.56 -33.29
CA ASN A 103 -53.42 -20.17 -34.12
C ASN A 103 -53.37 -19.49 -35.49
N GLY A 104 -52.28 -18.80 -35.81
CA GLY A 104 -51.99 -18.30 -37.15
C GLY A 104 -51.12 -19.28 -37.93
N ASN A 105 -51.64 -19.88 -39.00
CA ASN A 105 -50.95 -20.80 -39.91
C ASN A 105 -50.73 -20.12 -41.26
N ALA A 106 -49.73 -19.25 -41.39
CA ALA A 106 -49.52 -18.38 -42.56
C ALA A 106 -50.61 -17.31 -42.81
N GLY A 107 -51.42 -16.97 -41.80
CA GLY A 107 -52.35 -15.85 -41.84
C GLY A 107 -51.80 -14.57 -41.19
N THR A 108 -52.41 -13.41 -41.48
CA THR A 108 -52.04 -12.12 -40.86
C THR A 108 -53.12 -11.65 -39.88
N ILE A 109 -52.72 -11.36 -38.63
CA ILE A 109 -53.60 -10.77 -37.61
C ILE A 109 -53.22 -9.30 -37.44
N THR A 110 -54.14 -8.39 -37.73
CA THR A 110 -53.97 -6.94 -37.53
C THR A 110 -54.94 -6.45 -36.47
N ILE A 111 -54.41 -5.86 -35.41
CA ILE A 111 -55.18 -5.35 -34.28
C ILE A 111 -55.06 -3.84 -34.25
N SER A 112 -56.11 -3.17 -34.73
CA SER A 112 -56.23 -1.71 -34.74
C SER A 112 -56.71 -1.17 -33.39
N GLY A 113 -57.54 -1.93 -32.68
CA GLY A 113 -57.93 -1.63 -31.29
C GLY A 113 -56.95 -2.18 -30.25
N THR A 114 -57.34 -2.15 -28.98
CA THR A 114 -56.53 -2.77 -27.92
C THR A 114 -56.60 -4.29 -27.97
N PHE A 115 -55.55 -4.98 -27.56
CA PHE A 115 -55.55 -6.44 -27.43
C PHE A 115 -55.07 -6.89 -26.07
N THR A 116 -55.78 -7.84 -25.47
CA THR A 116 -55.37 -8.48 -24.22
C THR A 116 -55.27 -9.98 -24.43
N ASN A 117 -54.09 -10.55 -24.24
CA ASN A 117 -53.88 -11.99 -24.13
C ASN A 117 -53.83 -12.37 -22.65
N ASN A 118 -54.94 -12.91 -22.12
CA ASN A 118 -55.09 -13.20 -20.70
C ASN A 118 -54.15 -14.30 -20.20
N THR A 119 -54.01 -14.38 -18.88
CA THR A 119 -53.30 -15.49 -18.21
C THR A 119 -53.86 -16.83 -18.67
N GLY A 120 -52.98 -17.75 -19.07
CA GLY A 120 -53.34 -19.07 -19.60
C GLY A 120 -53.73 -19.08 -21.09
N ALA A 121 -53.93 -17.93 -21.72
CA ALA A 121 -54.23 -17.83 -23.14
C ALA A 121 -52.97 -17.97 -24.00
N THR A 122 -53.14 -18.47 -25.23
CA THR A 122 -52.03 -18.68 -26.19
C THR A 122 -52.35 -18.04 -27.53
N LEU A 123 -51.39 -17.31 -28.09
CA LEU A 123 -51.37 -16.84 -29.48
C LEU A 123 -50.12 -17.40 -30.16
N THR A 124 -50.31 -18.30 -31.13
CA THR A 124 -49.21 -18.94 -31.87
C THR A 124 -49.17 -18.45 -33.30
N LEU A 125 -48.00 -18.01 -33.76
CA LEU A 125 -47.70 -17.69 -35.15
C LEU A 125 -46.83 -18.82 -35.71
N ASN A 126 -47.41 -19.66 -36.57
CA ASN A 126 -46.71 -20.69 -37.32
C ASN A 126 -46.11 -20.12 -38.61
N SER A 127 -45.47 -20.97 -39.42
CA SER A 127 -44.73 -20.54 -40.60
C SER A 127 -45.57 -19.60 -41.49
N GLY A 128 -44.99 -18.45 -41.86
CA GLY A 128 -45.61 -17.38 -42.66
C GLY A 128 -46.57 -16.45 -41.90
N ALA A 129 -46.99 -16.79 -40.67
CA ALA A 129 -48.01 -16.01 -39.97
C ALA A 129 -47.44 -14.72 -39.38
N SER A 130 -48.17 -13.61 -39.51
CA SER A 130 -47.74 -12.29 -39.05
C SER A 130 -48.71 -11.67 -38.06
N LEU A 131 -48.19 -10.86 -37.13
CA LEU A 131 -48.96 -10.12 -36.13
C LEU A 131 -48.61 -8.63 -36.21
N VAL A 132 -49.64 -7.77 -36.29
CA VAL A 132 -49.49 -6.32 -36.29
C VAL A 132 -50.36 -5.72 -35.18
N LEU A 133 -49.72 -5.08 -34.21
CA LEU A 133 -50.35 -4.43 -33.06
C LEU A 133 -50.31 -2.91 -33.23
N ASN A 134 -51.40 -2.34 -33.75
CA ASN A 134 -51.56 -0.89 -33.95
C ASN A 134 -52.18 -0.19 -32.73
N GLY A 135 -52.98 -0.89 -31.94
CA GLY A 135 -53.49 -0.40 -30.66
C GLY A 135 -52.68 -0.90 -29.46
N ALA A 136 -52.85 -0.22 -28.33
CA ALA A 136 -52.18 -0.58 -27.08
C ALA A 136 -52.56 -2.01 -26.65
N SER A 137 -51.56 -2.82 -26.37
CA SER A 137 -51.73 -4.26 -26.23
C SER A 137 -51.03 -4.81 -24.97
N SER A 138 -51.56 -5.90 -24.42
CA SER A 138 -51.03 -6.55 -23.22
C SER A 138 -51.02 -8.07 -23.36
N ASN A 139 -50.01 -8.71 -22.78
CA ASN A 139 -49.85 -10.15 -22.75
C ASN A 139 -49.55 -10.64 -21.34
N SER A 140 -50.50 -11.33 -20.71
CA SER A 140 -50.31 -12.10 -19.47
C SER A 140 -50.24 -13.61 -19.71
N GLY A 141 -50.56 -14.05 -20.94
CA GLY A 141 -50.45 -15.43 -21.40
C GLY A 141 -49.16 -15.70 -22.17
N THR A 142 -49.27 -16.51 -23.22
CA THR A 142 -48.17 -16.86 -24.13
C THR A 142 -48.41 -16.32 -25.52
N ILE A 143 -47.43 -15.62 -26.08
CA ILE A 143 -47.32 -15.32 -27.51
C ILE A 143 -46.07 -16.02 -28.05
N ASN A 144 -46.21 -16.82 -29.09
CA ASN A 144 -45.11 -17.61 -29.64
C ASN A 144 -45.02 -17.46 -31.17
N GLY A 145 -43.85 -17.06 -31.67
CA GLY A 145 -43.48 -17.11 -33.08
C GLY A 145 -42.65 -18.34 -33.38
N ASN A 146 -43.25 -19.37 -33.96
CA ASN A 146 -42.58 -20.62 -34.31
C ASN A 146 -41.60 -20.48 -35.48
N ALA A 147 -40.88 -21.56 -35.78
CA ALA A 147 -39.97 -21.62 -36.91
C ALA A 147 -40.66 -21.19 -38.23
N GLY A 148 -40.00 -20.30 -38.96
CA GLY A 148 -40.50 -19.73 -40.20
C GLY A 148 -41.70 -18.79 -40.06
N ALA A 149 -42.10 -18.38 -38.84
CA ALA A 149 -43.15 -17.38 -38.67
C ALA A 149 -42.84 -16.09 -39.44
N GLY A 150 -43.86 -15.32 -39.79
CA GLY A 150 -43.71 -14.00 -40.41
C GLY A 150 -43.22 -12.95 -39.42
N THR A 151 -43.67 -11.71 -39.56
CA THR A 151 -43.22 -10.59 -38.72
C THR A 151 -44.12 -10.36 -37.52
N ILE A 152 -43.56 -9.86 -36.41
CA ILE A 152 -44.32 -9.26 -35.31
C ILE A 152 -44.03 -7.77 -35.31
N THR A 153 -45.03 -6.94 -35.53
CA THR A 153 -44.89 -5.47 -35.53
C THR A 153 -45.69 -4.85 -34.40
N ILE A 154 -45.00 -4.08 -33.55
CA ILE A 154 -45.56 -3.36 -32.41
C ILE A 154 -45.49 -1.87 -32.72
N ASN A 155 -46.61 -1.29 -33.15
CA ASN A 155 -46.73 0.11 -33.53
C ASN A 155 -47.14 1.03 -32.37
N ASN A 156 -47.60 0.44 -31.26
CA ASN A 156 -48.09 1.17 -30.08
C ASN A 156 -47.47 0.58 -28.79
N THR A 157 -47.94 1.00 -27.62
CA THR A 157 -47.51 0.44 -26.35
C THR A 157 -47.86 -1.04 -26.24
N PHE A 158 -46.88 -1.88 -25.92
CA PHE A 158 -47.08 -3.29 -25.60
C PHE A 158 -46.54 -3.62 -24.21
N THR A 159 -47.37 -4.22 -23.35
CA THR A 159 -46.96 -4.68 -22.01
C THR A 159 -46.97 -6.20 -21.92
N ASN A 160 -45.80 -6.79 -21.78
CA ASN A 160 -45.61 -8.21 -21.50
C ASN A 160 -45.54 -8.46 -19.99
N ALA A 161 -46.53 -9.15 -19.45
CA ALA A 161 -46.56 -9.72 -18.11
C ALA A 161 -46.46 -11.27 -18.11
N GLY A 162 -46.54 -11.90 -19.28
CA GLY A 162 -46.42 -13.35 -19.48
C GLY A 162 -45.18 -13.73 -20.28
N THR A 163 -45.35 -14.58 -21.29
CA THR A 163 -44.27 -15.08 -22.15
C THR A 163 -44.45 -14.59 -23.58
N LEU A 164 -43.40 -13.99 -24.15
CA LEU A 164 -43.26 -13.72 -25.58
C LEU A 164 -41.99 -14.44 -26.08
N THR A 165 -42.14 -15.33 -27.06
CA THR A 165 -41.02 -16.13 -27.59
C THR A 165 -41.03 -16.11 -29.11
N THR A 166 -39.85 -16.08 -29.74
CA THR A 166 -39.71 -16.29 -31.19
C THR A 166 -38.61 -17.28 -31.50
N ASN A 167 -38.71 -17.95 -32.64
CA ASN A 167 -37.68 -18.83 -33.20
C ASN A 167 -36.69 -18.05 -34.08
N ALA A 168 -35.47 -18.57 -34.25
CA ALA A 168 -34.42 -17.93 -35.05
C ALA A 168 -34.74 -17.74 -36.54
N THR A 169 -35.62 -18.58 -37.07
CA THR A 169 -36.07 -18.53 -38.47
C THR A 169 -37.35 -17.73 -38.66
N ALA A 170 -37.90 -17.13 -37.60
CA ALA A 170 -39.03 -16.22 -37.73
C ALA A 170 -38.60 -14.88 -38.34
N GLY A 171 -39.55 -14.19 -38.97
CA GLY A 171 -39.39 -12.81 -39.43
C GLY A 171 -39.12 -11.85 -38.27
N ALA A 172 -38.64 -10.66 -38.61
CA ALA A 172 -38.22 -9.68 -37.61
C ALA A 172 -39.35 -9.28 -36.64
N ILE A 173 -38.98 -9.04 -35.39
CA ILE A 173 -39.79 -8.27 -34.46
C ILE A 173 -39.42 -6.80 -34.64
N THR A 174 -40.41 -5.97 -34.96
CA THR A 174 -40.23 -4.51 -35.08
C THR A 174 -40.99 -3.79 -33.98
N ILE A 175 -40.30 -2.97 -33.20
CA ILE A 175 -40.91 -2.15 -32.15
C ILE A 175 -40.73 -0.68 -32.54
N ASN A 176 -41.85 -0.02 -32.83
CA ASN A 176 -41.92 1.38 -33.25
C ASN A 176 -42.35 2.34 -32.13
N ASN A 177 -42.63 1.83 -30.92
CA ASN A 177 -43.06 2.63 -29.77
C ASN A 177 -42.56 2.01 -28.46
N THR A 178 -43.38 1.91 -27.42
CA THR A 178 -42.98 1.44 -26.11
C THR A 178 -43.25 -0.06 -25.93
N PHE A 179 -42.25 -0.80 -25.48
CA PHE A 179 -42.39 -2.18 -25.05
C PHE A 179 -41.95 -2.32 -23.60
N THR A 180 -42.85 -2.81 -22.75
CA THR A 180 -42.61 -3.04 -21.33
C THR A 180 -42.59 -4.54 -21.06
N ASN A 181 -41.49 -5.05 -20.52
CA ASN A 181 -41.40 -6.42 -20.01
C ASN A 181 -41.45 -6.37 -18.48
N SER A 182 -42.63 -6.65 -17.92
CA SER A 182 -42.91 -6.54 -16.50
C SER A 182 -42.10 -7.52 -15.66
N SER A 183 -42.04 -7.28 -14.34
CA SER A 183 -41.43 -8.22 -13.40
C SER A 183 -42.06 -9.61 -13.51
N GLY A 184 -41.23 -10.65 -13.51
CA GLY A 184 -41.64 -12.04 -13.71
C GLY A 184 -41.96 -12.45 -15.16
N ALA A 185 -42.06 -11.48 -16.09
CA ALA A 185 -42.33 -11.77 -17.49
C ALA A 185 -41.06 -12.23 -18.24
N THR A 186 -41.25 -12.99 -19.31
CA THR A 186 -40.16 -13.49 -20.18
C THR A 186 -40.38 -13.02 -21.61
N PHE A 187 -39.36 -12.39 -22.20
CA PHE A 187 -39.28 -12.12 -23.63
C PHE A 187 -37.99 -12.74 -24.19
N THR A 188 -38.13 -13.82 -24.95
CA THR A 188 -37.01 -14.49 -25.63
C THR A 188 -37.14 -14.30 -27.13
N ASN A 189 -36.38 -13.34 -27.65
CA ASN A 189 -36.33 -13.07 -29.07
C ASN A 189 -35.16 -13.80 -29.72
N ASN A 190 -35.45 -14.87 -30.47
CA ASN A 190 -34.45 -15.50 -31.33
C ASN A 190 -34.50 -14.99 -32.77
N ALA A 191 -35.52 -14.24 -33.18
CA ALA A 191 -35.61 -13.60 -34.50
C ALA A 191 -34.79 -12.28 -34.56
N PRO A 192 -34.58 -11.66 -35.73
CA PRO A 192 -34.03 -10.29 -35.78
C PRO A 192 -34.91 -9.30 -34.99
N LEU A 193 -34.30 -8.42 -34.18
CA LEU A 193 -34.99 -7.34 -33.47
C LEU A 193 -34.62 -5.98 -34.06
N VAL A 194 -35.65 -5.24 -34.46
CA VAL A 194 -35.55 -3.87 -34.94
C VAL A 194 -36.22 -2.95 -33.92
N LEU A 195 -35.45 -1.98 -33.40
CA LEU A 195 -35.98 -0.91 -32.56
C LEU A 195 -35.96 0.39 -33.37
N ASN A 196 -37.13 0.93 -33.71
CA ASN A 196 -37.26 2.13 -34.51
C ASN A 196 -37.81 3.27 -33.66
N SER A 197 -36.92 4.12 -33.16
CA SER A 197 -37.21 5.24 -32.25
C SER A 197 -38.06 4.81 -31.04
N SER A 198 -37.82 3.59 -30.54
CA SER A 198 -38.62 2.93 -29.52
C SER A 198 -37.99 2.95 -28.14
N THR A 199 -38.82 2.67 -27.13
CA THR A 199 -38.39 2.54 -25.73
C THR A 199 -38.68 1.14 -25.23
N ILE A 200 -37.66 0.49 -24.65
CA ILE A 200 -37.77 -0.80 -23.96
C ILE A 200 -37.60 -0.55 -22.46
N ALA A 201 -38.62 -0.92 -21.67
CA ALA A 201 -38.54 -0.97 -20.21
C ALA A 201 -38.54 -2.43 -19.77
N ASN A 202 -37.41 -2.93 -19.27
CA ASN A 202 -37.29 -4.32 -18.84
C ASN A 202 -37.16 -4.44 -17.32
N SER A 203 -38.14 -5.07 -16.69
CA SER A 203 -38.12 -5.48 -15.28
C SER A 203 -38.15 -7.00 -15.10
N GLY A 204 -38.46 -7.75 -16.15
CA GLY A 204 -38.43 -9.20 -16.19
C GLY A 204 -37.14 -9.76 -16.79
N THR A 205 -37.26 -10.87 -17.53
CA THR A 205 -36.18 -11.48 -18.29
C THR A 205 -36.34 -11.17 -19.79
N LEU A 206 -35.35 -10.52 -20.38
CA LEU A 206 -35.28 -10.19 -21.80
C LEU A 206 -34.03 -10.83 -22.42
N THR A 207 -34.20 -11.70 -23.40
CA THR A 207 -33.11 -12.34 -24.14
C THR A 207 -33.21 -11.99 -25.63
N ILE A 208 -32.11 -11.48 -26.20
CA ILE A 208 -31.97 -11.17 -27.63
C ILE A 208 -30.86 -12.04 -28.19
N SER A 209 -31.24 -13.07 -28.96
CA SER A 209 -30.31 -14.10 -29.41
C SER A 209 -29.80 -13.92 -30.85
N ASN A 210 -30.36 -12.97 -31.59
CA ASN A 210 -30.07 -12.75 -33.02
C ASN A 210 -29.83 -11.26 -33.29
N THR A 211 -29.76 -10.89 -34.57
CA THR A 211 -29.40 -9.56 -35.04
C THR A 211 -30.22 -8.48 -34.33
N PHE A 212 -29.53 -7.50 -33.75
CA PHE A 212 -30.12 -6.40 -33.01
C PHE A 212 -29.82 -5.08 -33.74
N THR A 213 -30.86 -4.36 -34.15
CA THR A 213 -30.76 -3.15 -34.97
C THR A 213 -31.50 -1.98 -34.32
N PRO A 214 -30.85 -1.27 -33.37
CA PRO A 214 -31.42 -0.08 -32.77
C PRO A 214 -31.25 1.14 -33.68
N THR A 215 -32.30 1.94 -33.80
CA THR A 215 -32.31 3.26 -34.44
C THR A 215 -32.95 4.25 -33.47
N ASN A 216 -32.16 5.14 -32.87
CA ASN A 216 -32.60 6.10 -31.84
C ASN A 216 -33.42 5.45 -30.70
N ALA A 217 -33.00 4.28 -30.24
CA ALA A 217 -33.73 3.49 -29.25
C ALA A 217 -33.21 3.74 -27.82
N THR A 218 -34.11 3.63 -26.84
CA THR A 218 -33.77 3.67 -25.41
C THR A 218 -34.11 2.34 -24.76
N ILE A 219 -33.17 1.76 -24.03
CA ILE A 219 -33.38 0.56 -23.21
C ILE A 219 -33.07 0.90 -21.76
N THR A 220 -34.07 0.74 -20.89
CA THR A 220 -33.91 0.80 -19.43
C THR A 220 -34.06 -0.60 -18.85
N ASN A 221 -32.98 -1.13 -18.28
CA ASN A 221 -32.95 -2.42 -17.63
C ASN A 221 -32.99 -2.26 -16.10
N ILE A 222 -34.05 -2.77 -15.49
CA ILE A 222 -34.19 -2.99 -14.04
C ILE A 222 -34.38 -4.48 -13.68
N GLY A 223 -34.33 -5.37 -14.66
CA GLY A 223 -34.41 -6.82 -14.52
C GLY A 223 -33.16 -7.53 -15.07
N THR A 224 -33.35 -8.62 -15.83
CA THR A 224 -32.27 -9.33 -16.54
C THR A 224 -32.37 -9.10 -18.04
N LEU A 225 -31.32 -8.57 -18.65
CA LEU A 225 -31.17 -8.42 -20.09
C LEU A 225 -29.98 -9.27 -20.57
N THR A 226 -30.21 -10.21 -21.48
CA THR A 226 -29.17 -11.03 -22.09
C THR A 226 -29.12 -10.77 -23.59
N MET A 227 -27.94 -10.47 -24.11
CA MET A 227 -27.70 -10.28 -25.54
C MET A 227 -26.58 -11.23 -25.97
N THR A 228 -26.85 -12.11 -26.92
CA THR A 228 -25.86 -13.13 -27.33
C THR A 228 -24.88 -12.63 -28.39
N ASN A 229 -25.25 -11.56 -29.10
CA ASN A 229 -24.47 -10.98 -30.18
C ASN A 229 -23.58 -9.84 -29.68
N THR A 230 -22.72 -9.34 -30.58
CA THR A 230 -21.98 -8.10 -30.32
C THR A 230 -22.96 -6.93 -30.18
N VAL A 231 -22.75 -6.10 -29.18
CA VAL A 231 -23.57 -4.91 -28.92
C VAL A 231 -22.73 -3.67 -29.11
N ASN A 232 -23.23 -2.75 -29.93
CA ASN A 232 -22.63 -1.44 -30.17
C ASN A 232 -23.53 -0.36 -29.55
N ILE A 233 -23.02 0.34 -28.55
CA ILE A 233 -23.70 1.49 -27.96
C ILE A 233 -23.14 2.75 -28.61
N ASP A 234 -23.85 3.25 -29.62
CA ASP A 234 -23.53 4.47 -30.35
C ASP A 234 -24.65 5.51 -30.19
N ALA A 235 -24.69 6.53 -31.05
CA ALA A 235 -25.72 7.57 -30.99
C ALA A 235 -27.16 7.04 -31.16
N ASN A 236 -27.34 5.86 -31.73
CA ASN A 236 -28.65 5.26 -32.00
C ASN A 236 -29.18 4.41 -30.84
N LEU A 237 -28.42 4.21 -29.76
CA LEU A 237 -28.83 3.38 -28.63
C LEU A 237 -28.43 4.02 -27.32
N VAL A 238 -29.40 4.28 -26.45
CA VAL A 238 -29.21 4.55 -25.02
C VAL A 238 -29.48 3.27 -24.25
N LEU A 239 -28.53 2.82 -23.43
CA LEU A 239 -28.68 1.64 -22.58
C LEU A 239 -28.32 1.97 -21.13
N ALA A 240 -29.32 1.92 -20.25
CA ALA A 240 -29.16 2.10 -18.81
C ALA A 240 -29.33 0.77 -18.08
N ASN A 241 -28.29 0.33 -17.38
CA ASN A 241 -28.33 -0.85 -16.49
C ASN A 241 -28.40 -0.37 -15.04
N ASN A 242 -29.60 -0.31 -14.49
CA ASN A 242 -29.85 0.32 -13.19
C ASN A 242 -29.45 -0.59 -12.01
N SER A 243 -29.46 -0.03 -10.80
CA SER A 243 -29.18 -0.79 -9.57
C SER A 243 -30.10 -2.02 -9.44
N GLY A 244 -29.52 -3.14 -9.00
CA GLY A 244 -30.22 -4.43 -8.86
C GLY A 244 -30.44 -5.21 -10.16
N SER A 245 -30.12 -4.62 -11.32
CA SER A 245 -30.31 -5.26 -12.63
C SER A 245 -29.06 -6.01 -13.11
N THR A 246 -29.24 -6.94 -14.04
CA THR A 246 -28.16 -7.69 -14.69
C THR A 246 -28.23 -7.54 -16.21
N LEU A 247 -27.09 -7.19 -16.82
CA LEU A 247 -26.87 -7.17 -18.26
C LEU A 247 -25.79 -8.20 -18.62
N ASN A 248 -26.18 -9.23 -19.36
CA ASN A 248 -25.27 -10.26 -19.87
C ASN A 248 -25.04 -10.05 -21.37
N ILE A 249 -23.78 -9.92 -21.78
CA ILE A 249 -23.36 -9.86 -23.17
C ILE A 249 -22.48 -11.08 -23.45
N ASN A 250 -23.03 -12.10 -24.12
CA ASN A 250 -22.30 -13.37 -24.32
C ASN A 250 -21.27 -13.30 -25.45
N ASN A 251 -21.20 -12.18 -26.16
CA ASN A 251 -20.13 -11.86 -27.10
C ASN A 251 -19.42 -10.57 -26.65
N SER A 252 -19.30 -9.56 -27.50
CA SER A 252 -18.53 -8.34 -27.21
C SER A 252 -19.42 -7.12 -27.03
N LEU A 253 -18.99 -6.16 -26.22
CA LEU A 253 -19.67 -4.90 -25.98
C LEU A 253 -18.73 -3.74 -26.34
N ALA A 254 -19.15 -2.88 -27.26
CA ALA A 254 -18.43 -1.65 -27.61
C ALA A 254 -19.26 -0.43 -27.21
N VAL A 255 -18.64 0.52 -26.49
CA VAL A 255 -19.26 1.77 -26.08
C VAL A 255 -18.58 2.93 -26.81
N ASN A 256 -19.32 3.60 -27.70
CA ASN A 256 -18.84 4.65 -28.59
C ASN A 256 -19.47 6.03 -28.33
N ASN A 257 -20.44 6.13 -27.42
CA ASN A 257 -21.09 7.40 -27.08
C ASN A 257 -21.24 7.56 -25.57
N THR A 258 -20.72 8.66 -25.01
CA THR A 258 -20.71 8.95 -23.56
C THR A 258 -22.09 9.15 -22.96
N ALA A 259 -23.03 9.75 -23.69
CA ALA A 259 -24.35 10.10 -23.14
C ALA A 259 -25.23 8.86 -22.92
N ASN A 260 -24.83 7.72 -23.47
CA ASN A 260 -25.72 6.61 -23.78
C ASN A 260 -25.42 5.35 -22.97
N PHE A 261 -24.47 5.39 -22.03
CA PHE A 261 -24.10 4.23 -21.22
C PHE A 261 -23.88 4.58 -19.75
N LEU A 262 -24.65 3.94 -18.87
CA LEU A 262 -24.54 4.04 -17.42
C LEU A 262 -24.65 2.65 -16.78
N ASN A 263 -23.66 2.28 -15.97
CA ASN A 263 -23.71 1.04 -15.18
C ASN A 263 -23.86 1.31 -13.68
N ASN A 264 -25.06 1.10 -13.17
CA ASN A 264 -25.37 1.09 -11.74
C ASN A 264 -25.69 -0.33 -11.22
N GLY A 265 -25.80 -1.33 -12.10
CA GLY A 265 -26.11 -2.73 -11.77
C GLY A 265 -24.94 -3.68 -12.03
N ASN A 266 -25.24 -4.90 -12.46
CA ASN A 266 -24.24 -5.91 -12.82
C ASN A 266 -24.14 -6.03 -14.34
N ILE A 267 -22.93 -5.95 -14.89
CA ILE A 267 -22.64 -6.22 -16.30
C ILE A 267 -21.67 -7.39 -16.39
N ASN A 268 -22.04 -8.41 -17.14
CA ASN A 268 -21.21 -9.56 -17.45
C ASN A 268 -20.95 -9.58 -18.96
N VAL A 269 -19.68 -9.50 -19.38
CA VAL A 269 -19.29 -9.61 -20.79
C VAL A 269 -18.41 -10.84 -20.96
N THR A 270 -18.84 -11.81 -21.76
CA THR A 270 -18.05 -13.03 -22.00
C THR A 270 -16.90 -12.77 -22.96
N GLY A 271 -17.14 -12.01 -24.04
CA GLY A 271 -16.15 -11.62 -25.02
C GLY A 271 -15.39 -10.35 -24.62
N THR A 272 -15.13 -9.48 -25.59
CA THR A 272 -14.34 -8.26 -25.38
C THR A 272 -15.23 -7.11 -24.95
N PHE A 273 -14.78 -6.32 -23.98
CA PHE A 273 -15.36 -5.02 -23.66
C PHE A 273 -14.46 -3.90 -24.20
N ILE A 274 -15.01 -3.01 -25.03
CA ILE A 274 -14.29 -1.88 -25.63
C ILE A 274 -14.93 -0.57 -25.17
N ASN A 275 -14.19 0.29 -24.46
CA ASN A 275 -14.65 1.65 -24.17
C ASN A 275 -13.91 2.67 -25.04
N ASN A 276 -14.56 3.13 -26.12
CA ASN A 276 -14.05 4.22 -26.96
C ASN A 276 -14.33 5.61 -26.36
N VAL A 277 -15.15 5.66 -25.32
CA VAL A 277 -15.52 6.85 -24.56
C VAL A 277 -15.26 6.66 -23.06
N PRO A 278 -15.25 7.74 -22.24
CA PRO A 278 -15.15 7.64 -20.80
C PRO A 278 -16.13 6.61 -20.21
N LEU A 279 -15.59 5.61 -19.51
CA LEU A 279 -16.38 4.62 -18.78
C LEU A 279 -16.64 5.13 -17.36
N ASN A 280 -17.92 5.23 -16.97
CA ASN A 280 -18.31 5.47 -15.58
C ASN A 280 -18.96 4.20 -15.00
N ASN A 281 -18.21 3.47 -14.18
CA ASN A 281 -18.68 2.23 -13.55
C ASN A 281 -18.98 2.45 -12.05
N ASN A 282 -20.27 2.47 -11.72
CA ASN A 282 -20.74 2.61 -10.33
C ASN A 282 -21.18 1.27 -9.73
N GLY A 283 -21.60 0.32 -10.57
CA GLY A 283 -21.97 -1.04 -10.19
C GLY A 283 -20.84 -2.05 -10.35
N THR A 284 -21.16 -3.26 -10.80
CA THR A 284 -20.20 -4.33 -11.07
C THR A 284 -20.03 -4.53 -12.57
N LEU A 285 -18.78 -4.58 -13.05
CA LEU A 285 -18.40 -4.96 -14.40
C LEU A 285 -17.48 -6.18 -14.34
N VAL A 286 -17.95 -7.32 -14.82
CA VAL A 286 -17.17 -8.55 -14.97
C VAL A 286 -16.95 -8.83 -16.45
N VAL A 287 -15.71 -8.91 -16.87
CA VAL A 287 -15.36 -9.24 -18.26
C VAL A 287 -14.53 -10.52 -18.25
N THR A 288 -15.06 -11.57 -18.88
CA THR A 288 -14.36 -12.86 -19.00
C THR A 288 -13.25 -12.77 -20.04
N GLY A 289 -13.52 -12.09 -21.15
CA GLY A 289 -12.53 -11.74 -22.15
C GLY A 289 -11.74 -10.47 -21.81
N LEU A 290 -11.18 -9.83 -22.83
CA LEU A 290 -10.30 -8.67 -22.69
C LEU A 290 -11.10 -7.37 -22.45
N ILE A 291 -10.61 -6.51 -21.57
CA ILE A 291 -11.02 -5.10 -21.52
C ILE A 291 -10.04 -4.27 -22.35
N THR A 292 -10.56 -3.56 -23.35
CA THR A 292 -9.80 -2.59 -24.16
C THR A 292 -10.31 -1.20 -23.86
N ALA A 293 -9.57 -0.45 -23.05
CA ALA A 293 -9.91 0.91 -22.68
C ALA A 293 -9.24 1.92 -23.60
N ASN A 294 -9.99 2.31 -24.62
CA ASN A 294 -9.60 3.32 -25.60
C ASN A 294 -9.79 4.76 -25.07
N ASN A 295 -10.36 4.91 -23.87
CA ASN A 295 -10.57 6.18 -23.19
C ASN A 295 -10.41 6.06 -21.66
N THR A 296 -10.64 7.17 -20.96
CA THR A 296 -10.61 7.25 -19.49
C THR A 296 -11.55 6.25 -18.85
N VAL A 297 -11.11 5.61 -17.76
CA VAL A 297 -11.93 4.72 -16.94
C VAL A 297 -12.10 5.33 -15.56
N ASN A 298 -13.34 5.53 -15.14
CA ASN A 298 -13.70 5.97 -13.80
C ASN A 298 -14.47 4.83 -13.10
N ASN A 299 -13.82 4.19 -12.13
CA ASN A 299 -14.41 3.11 -11.37
C ASN A 299 -14.65 3.50 -9.92
N THR A 300 -15.93 3.65 -9.55
CA THR A 300 -16.36 3.79 -8.15
C THR A 300 -16.95 2.49 -7.60
N GLY A 301 -17.34 1.55 -8.48
CA GLY A 301 -17.85 0.23 -8.15
C GLY A 301 -16.78 -0.87 -8.22
N THR A 302 -17.12 -2.00 -8.84
CA THR A 302 -16.20 -3.14 -9.01
C THR A 302 -15.93 -3.41 -10.48
N ILE A 303 -14.66 -3.56 -10.86
CA ILE A 303 -14.22 -4.08 -12.16
C ILE A 303 -13.44 -5.37 -11.92
N THR A 304 -13.84 -6.45 -12.57
CA THR A 304 -13.11 -7.72 -12.61
C THR A 304 -12.84 -8.09 -14.06
N SER A 305 -11.57 -8.23 -14.43
CA SER A 305 -11.17 -8.73 -15.76
C SER A 305 -10.48 -10.09 -15.67
N ASN A 306 -11.06 -11.09 -16.32
CA ASN A 306 -10.49 -12.44 -16.44
C ASN A 306 -9.75 -12.67 -17.77
N GLY A 307 -9.77 -11.70 -18.69
CA GLY A 307 -8.98 -11.70 -19.93
C GLY A 307 -7.86 -10.65 -19.97
N GLY A 308 -7.72 -9.81 -18.94
CA GLY A 308 -6.73 -8.74 -18.86
C GLY A 308 -7.30 -7.35 -19.18
N ILE A 309 -6.47 -6.32 -19.02
CA ILE A 309 -6.85 -4.94 -19.31
C ILE A 309 -5.77 -4.35 -20.20
N THR A 310 -6.16 -3.81 -21.35
CA THR A 310 -5.30 -3.00 -22.21
C THR A 310 -5.82 -1.57 -22.19
N LEU A 311 -4.98 -0.65 -21.73
CA LEU A 311 -5.26 0.79 -21.81
C LEU A 311 -4.68 1.35 -23.11
N THR A 312 -5.11 2.56 -23.49
CA THR A 312 -4.58 3.32 -24.64
C THR A 312 -3.87 4.58 -24.19
N SER A 313 -2.97 5.10 -25.04
CA SER A 313 -2.03 6.16 -24.67
C SER A 313 -2.75 7.46 -24.26
N GLY A 314 -2.25 8.10 -23.21
CA GLY A 314 -2.76 9.40 -22.73
C GLY A 314 -4.06 9.33 -21.93
N ASN A 315 -4.62 8.14 -21.69
CA ASN A 315 -5.84 7.98 -20.92
C ASN A 315 -5.57 7.77 -19.42
N ASN A 316 -6.48 8.29 -18.61
CA ASN A 316 -6.44 8.15 -17.16
C ASN A 316 -7.29 6.95 -16.70
N TYR A 317 -6.83 6.23 -15.68
CA TYR A 317 -7.60 5.22 -14.99
C TYR A 317 -7.76 5.66 -13.54
N THR A 318 -8.97 6.06 -13.16
CA THR A 318 -9.29 6.44 -11.78
C THR A 318 -10.07 5.31 -11.11
N ASN A 319 -9.61 4.90 -9.93
CA ASN A 319 -10.22 3.82 -9.16
C ASN A 319 -10.42 4.28 -7.72
N SER A 320 -11.68 4.51 -7.34
CA SER A 320 -12.10 4.69 -5.95
C SER A 320 -12.86 3.47 -5.41
N GLY A 321 -13.26 2.56 -6.29
CA GLY A 321 -13.80 1.25 -5.94
C GLY A 321 -12.76 0.13 -5.93
N THR A 322 -13.13 -1.05 -6.42
CA THR A 322 -12.23 -2.21 -6.53
C THR A 322 -11.97 -2.57 -8.00
N THR A 323 -10.70 -2.70 -8.37
CA THR A 323 -10.30 -3.29 -9.66
C THR A 323 -9.50 -4.57 -9.40
N THR A 324 -9.90 -5.68 -10.02
CA THR A 324 -9.17 -6.94 -10.00
C THR A 324 -8.91 -7.46 -11.40
N ILE A 325 -7.66 -7.80 -11.69
CA ILE A 325 -7.26 -8.51 -12.91
C ILE A 325 -6.88 -9.93 -12.48
N ALA A 326 -7.53 -10.93 -13.07
CA ALA A 326 -7.38 -12.32 -12.66
C ALA A 326 -5.96 -12.86 -12.86
N SER A 327 -5.66 -13.96 -12.15
CA SER A 327 -4.39 -14.65 -12.28
C SER A 327 -4.12 -15.07 -13.73
N THR A 328 -2.84 -15.07 -14.13
CA THR A 328 -2.38 -15.37 -15.51
C THR A 328 -2.77 -14.37 -16.60
N ARG A 329 -3.38 -13.23 -16.26
CA ARG A 329 -3.71 -12.17 -17.22
C ARG A 329 -2.71 -11.02 -17.18
N THR A 330 -2.84 -10.12 -18.15
CA THR A 330 -1.92 -9.00 -18.32
C THR A 330 -2.65 -7.67 -18.15
N LEU A 331 -2.02 -6.75 -17.42
CA LEU A 331 -2.31 -5.32 -17.52
C LEU A 331 -1.32 -4.71 -18.51
N THR A 332 -1.82 -4.15 -19.61
CA THR A 332 -1.00 -3.51 -20.63
C THR A 332 -1.12 -2.00 -20.54
N LEU A 333 0.01 -1.33 -20.27
CA LEU A 333 0.11 0.12 -20.17
C LEU A 333 0.91 0.71 -21.35
N PRO A 334 0.29 1.55 -22.20
CA PRO A 334 0.96 2.30 -23.25
C PRO A 334 1.64 3.58 -22.72
N ASN A 335 1.97 4.53 -23.59
CA ASN A 335 2.66 5.77 -23.21
C ASN A 335 1.71 6.71 -22.44
N ASN A 336 2.22 7.38 -21.40
CA ASN A 336 1.57 8.49 -20.72
C ASN A 336 0.25 8.12 -20.05
N VAL A 337 0.17 6.94 -19.44
CA VAL A 337 -0.99 6.52 -18.64
C VAL A 337 -0.80 6.87 -17.17
N THR A 338 -1.85 7.43 -16.58
CA THR A 338 -1.94 7.67 -15.13
C THR A 338 -2.99 6.76 -14.52
N ILE A 339 -2.58 5.88 -13.61
CA ILE A 339 -3.49 5.13 -12.73
C ILE A 339 -3.54 5.86 -11.38
N THR A 340 -4.69 6.44 -11.07
CA THR A 340 -4.97 7.05 -9.75
C THR A 340 -5.89 6.13 -8.97
N ASN A 341 -5.35 5.48 -7.94
CA ASN A 341 -6.09 4.56 -7.09
C ASN A 341 -6.21 5.10 -5.66
N THR A 342 -7.43 5.27 -5.16
CA THR A 342 -7.71 5.68 -3.78
C THR A 342 -8.28 4.54 -2.93
N ASN A 343 -8.44 3.35 -3.49
CA ASN A 343 -8.93 2.16 -2.78
C ASN A 343 -8.14 0.92 -3.21
N THR A 344 -8.74 -0.09 -3.85
CA THR A 344 -8.07 -1.36 -4.13
C THR A 344 -7.90 -1.59 -5.62
N PHE A 345 -6.65 -1.70 -6.06
CA PHE A 345 -6.29 -2.13 -7.41
C PHE A 345 -5.36 -3.33 -7.31
N THR A 346 -5.82 -4.49 -7.77
CA THR A 346 -5.08 -5.74 -7.66
C THR A 346 -4.91 -6.39 -9.02
N ASN A 347 -3.68 -6.43 -9.51
CA ASN A 347 -3.29 -7.29 -10.61
C ASN A 347 -2.78 -8.64 -10.06
N ASN A 348 -3.66 -9.65 -10.00
CA ASN A 348 -3.24 -11.02 -9.70
C ASN A 348 -2.55 -11.68 -10.91
N GLY A 349 -2.57 -11.00 -12.07
CA GLY A 349 -1.93 -11.41 -13.29
C GLY A 349 -0.43 -11.67 -13.16
N THR A 350 0.09 -12.53 -14.03
CA THR A 350 1.50 -12.94 -14.05
C THR A 350 2.41 -11.91 -14.71
N THR A 351 1.87 -10.81 -15.26
CA THR A 351 2.67 -9.76 -15.89
C THR A 351 1.92 -8.43 -15.94
N LEU A 352 2.55 -7.35 -15.46
CA LEU A 352 2.27 -5.98 -15.91
C LEU A 352 3.20 -5.71 -17.10
N LEU A 353 2.62 -5.62 -18.29
CA LEU A 353 3.33 -5.30 -19.51
C LEU A 353 3.27 -3.80 -19.75
N ILE A 354 4.40 -3.13 -19.63
CA ILE A 354 4.49 -1.71 -19.95
C ILE A 354 5.15 -1.59 -21.32
N ASN A 355 4.37 -1.72 -22.39
CA ASN A 355 4.85 -1.69 -23.78
C ASN A 355 5.01 -0.23 -24.27
N SER A 356 5.84 0.55 -23.58
CA SER A 356 5.84 1.99 -23.76
C SER A 356 7.20 2.60 -23.49
N SER A 357 7.62 3.53 -24.34
CA SER A 357 8.85 4.32 -24.21
C SER A 357 8.63 5.64 -23.45
N GLY A 358 7.37 6.02 -23.22
CA GLY A 358 6.92 7.21 -22.52
C GLY A 358 6.70 7.00 -21.02
N ASN A 359 6.13 7.99 -20.34
CA ASN A 359 6.04 8.00 -18.88
C ASN A 359 4.76 7.32 -18.39
N ASN A 360 4.77 6.66 -17.24
CA ASN A 360 3.55 6.16 -16.61
C ASN A 360 3.56 6.51 -15.13
N THR A 361 2.38 6.78 -14.57
CA THR A 361 2.26 7.23 -13.18
C THR A 361 1.26 6.38 -12.41
N PHE A 362 1.67 5.91 -11.24
CA PHE A 362 0.81 5.31 -10.22
C PHE A 362 0.67 6.28 -9.05
N ALA A 363 -0.56 6.76 -8.82
CA ALA A 363 -0.89 7.79 -7.85
C ALA A 363 -2.05 7.37 -6.93
N GLY A 364 -2.28 8.16 -5.88
CA GLY A 364 -3.39 8.02 -4.95
C GLY A 364 -3.06 7.24 -3.66
N ALA A 365 -3.97 7.31 -2.70
CA ALA A 365 -3.76 6.78 -1.35
C ALA A 365 -4.10 5.27 -1.20
N GLY A 366 -4.61 4.66 -2.26
CA GLY A 366 -5.08 3.28 -2.26
C GLY A 366 -3.96 2.24 -2.40
N ASN A 367 -4.29 0.99 -2.08
CA ASN A 367 -3.42 -0.16 -2.26
C ASN A 367 -3.42 -0.58 -3.73
N THR A 368 -2.26 -0.43 -4.37
CA THR A 368 -2.05 -0.77 -5.78
C THR A 368 -1.05 -1.91 -5.90
N ASN A 369 -1.54 -3.13 -6.12
CA ASN A 369 -0.70 -4.29 -6.41
C ASN A 369 -0.60 -4.46 -7.94
N LEU A 370 0.61 -4.33 -8.46
CA LEU A 370 0.91 -4.42 -9.90
C LEU A 370 1.15 -5.85 -10.39
N GLY A 371 1.09 -6.85 -9.51
CA GLY A 371 1.44 -8.22 -9.84
C GLY A 371 2.92 -8.33 -10.15
N ALA A 372 3.27 -9.17 -11.13
CA ALA A 372 4.65 -9.29 -11.59
C ALA A 372 5.00 -8.15 -12.55
N LEU A 373 5.78 -7.18 -12.09
CA LEU A 373 6.21 -6.06 -12.92
C LEU A 373 7.43 -6.44 -13.74
N ASN A 374 7.25 -6.60 -15.06
CA ASN A 374 8.35 -6.84 -15.99
C ASN A 374 8.67 -5.57 -16.79
N THR A 375 9.70 -4.82 -16.37
CA THR A 375 10.16 -3.65 -17.16
C THR A 375 11.12 -4.04 -18.28
N ALA A 376 11.50 -5.31 -18.43
CA ALA A 376 12.51 -5.72 -19.43
C ALA A 376 12.07 -5.52 -20.89
N THR A 377 10.79 -5.31 -21.13
CA THR A 377 10.24 -4.97 -22.45
C THR A 377 10.30 -3.48 -22.76
N ARG A 378 10.61 -2.62 -21.78
CA ARG A 378 10.76 -1.17 -21.98
C ARG A 378 12.17 -0.86 -22.46
N THR A 379 12.29 0.01 -23.45
CA THR A 379 13.58 0.52 -23.93
C THR A 379 13.95 1.88 -23.32
N SER A 380 12.96 2.67 -22.87
CA SER A 380 13.16 4.00 -22.28
C SER A 380 11.98 4.45 -21.41
N GLY A 381 12.07 5.64 -20.81
CA GLY A 381 10.98 6.36 -20.15
C GLY A 381 10.87 6.14 -18.64
N THR A 382 9.93 6.84 -17.99
CA THR A 382 9.85 6.89 -16.53
C THR A 382 8.59 6.21 -15.97
N LEU A 383 8.76 5.30 -15.00
CA LEU A 383 7.72 4.83 -14.12
C LEU A 383 7.70 5.67 -12.85
N THR A 384 6.67 6.48 -12.66
CA THR A 384 6.52 7.35 -11.49
C THR A 384 5.57 6.73 -10.47
N VAL A 385 5.98 6.67 -9.21
CA VAL A 385 5.16 6.27 -8.07
C VAL A 385 5.00 7.47 -7.16
N SER A 386 3.81 8.06 -7.15
CA SER A 386 3.41 9.12 -6.21
C SER A 386 2.34 8.65 -5.22
N GLY A 387 1.77 7.47 -5.44
CA GLY A 387 0.81 6.85 -4.53
C GLY A 387 1.46 6.26 -3.28
N THR A 388 0.68 6.14 -2.20
CA THR A 388 1.20 5.81 -0.87
C THR A 388 1.38 4.32 -0.61
N ASN A 389 0.90 3.42 -1.48
CA ASN A 389 0.99 1.96 -1.32
C ASN A 389 1.03 1.23 -2.66
N VAL A 390 2.08 1.43 -3.47
CA VAL A 390 2.28 0.66 -4.71
C VAL A 390 3.19 -0.53 -4.43
N SER A 391 2.87 -1.71 -4.97
CA SER A 391 3.65 -2.92 -4.74
C SER A 391 3.68 -3.86 -5.94
N THR A 392 4.69 -4.74 -5.98
CA THR A 392 4.80 -5.85 -6.93
C THR A 392 4.99 -7.16 -6.18
N ASN A 393 4.32 -8.22 -6.61
CA ASN A 393 4.40 -9.55 -5.98
C ASN A 393 5.55 -10.42 -6.55
N SER A 394 6.42 -9.83 -7.37
CA SER A 394 7.58 -10.50 -7.98
C SER A 394 8.82 -9.62 -7.88
N ALA A 395 9.99 -10.22 -8.11
CA ALA A 395 11.24 -9.50 -8.29
C ALA A 395 11.10 -8.42 -9.37
N LEU A 396 11.76 -7.29 -9.16
CA LEU A 396 11.75 -6.14 -10.05
C LEU A 396 13.10 -6.01 -10.74
N THR A 397 13.11 -6.01 -12.06
CA THR A 397 14.28 -5.58 -12.83
C THR A 397 13.95 -4.27 -13.53
N ILE A 398 14.76 -3.23 -13.33
CA ILE A 398 14.76 -1.97 -14.08
C ILE A 398 15.86 -2.08 -15.13
N VAL A 399 15.48 -2.08 -16.42
CA VAL A 399 16.46 -2.20 -17.52
C VAL A 399 17.09 -0.87 -17.92
N THR A 400 18.20 -0.93 -18.66
CA THR A 400 18.94 0.24 -19.14
C THR A 400 18.04 1.18 -19.94
N GLY A 401 18.16 2.48 -19.70
CA GLY A 401 17.32 3.53 -20.32
C GLY A 401 15.98 3.79 -19.61
N VAL A 402 15.56 2.93 -18.68
CA VAL A 402 14.31 3.08 -17.92
C VAL A 402 14.58 3.71 -16.56
N THR A 403 13.69 4.61 -16.14
CA THR A 403 13.73 5.24 -14.81
C THR A 403 12.56 4.78 -13.94
N LEU A 404 12.82 4.33 -12.71
CA LEU A 404 11.83 4.27 -11.64
C LEU A 404 11.97 5.52 -10.76
N ASN A 405 10.95 6.36 -10.73
CA ASN A 405 10.90 7.57 -9.91
C ASN A 405 9.86 7.42 -8.80
N ILE A 406 10.29 7.27 -7.56
CA ILE A 406 9.40 7.27 -6.39
C ILE A 406 9.37 8.70 -5.86
N SER A 407 8.24 9.38 -6.01
CA SER A 407 8.06 10.78 -5.62
C SER A 407 8.00 10.94 -4.09
N ALA A 408 8.15 12.18 -3.61
CA ALA A 408 7.95 12.48 -2.19
C ALA A 408 6.54 12.07 -1.75
N GLY A 409 6.44 11.39 -0.60
CA GLY A 409 5.19 10.78 -0.10
C GLY A 409 4.78 9.48 -0.80
N GLY A 410 5.39 9.14 -1.93
CA GLY A 410 5.17 7.88 -2.64
C GLY A 410 5.84 6.70 -1.93
N GLN A 411 5.27 5.51 -2.07
CA GLN A 411 5.85 4.26 -1.59
C GLN A 411 5.73 3.17 -2.65
N PHE A 412 6.85 2.51 -2.92
CA PHE A 412 6.93 1.33 -3.75
C PHE A 412 7.49 0.15 -2.96
N SER A 413 6.82 -1.01 -3.02
CA SER A 413 7.22 -2.23 -2.29
C SER A 413 7.38 -3.42 -3.25
N ALA A 414 8.61 -3.88 -3.47
CA ALA A 414 8.90 -5.12 -4.19
C ALA A 414 8.81 -6.31 -3.23
N THR A 415 7.62 -6.89 -3.06
CA THR A 415 7.38 -7.94 -2.05
C THR A 415 7.74 -9.34 -2.52
N GLY A 416 7.92 -9.54 -3.83
CA GLY A 416 8.21 -10.86 -4.41
C GLY A 416 9.67 -11.16 -4.74
N GLY A 417 10.64 -10.40 -4.22
CA GLY A 417 12.06 -10.74 -4.37
C GLY A 417 12.97 -9.52 -4.56
N ASP A 418 14.03 -9.73 -5.33
CA ASP A 418 15.11 -8.77 -5.54
C ASP A 418 14.68 -7.55 -6.37
N VAL A 419 15.34 -6.43 -6.15
CA VAL A 419 15.31 -5.24 -7.01
C VAL A 419 16.65 -5.15 -7.73
N THR A 420 16.66 -5.41 -9.03
CA THR A 420 17.83 -5.25 -9.90
C THR A 420 17.71 -3.96 -10.71
N ASN A 421 18.65 -3.03 -10.53
CA ASN A 421 18.72 -1.77 -11.25
C ASN A 421 19.84 -1.77 -12.30
N ASN A 422 19.48 -1.95 -13.56
CA ASN A 422 20.34 -1.74 -14.73
C ASN A 422 20.05 -0.38 -15.43
N GLY A 423 19.06 0.37 -14.94
CA GLY A 423 18.60 1.67 -15.47
C GLY A 423 18.83 2.81 -14.48
N THR A 424 17.78 3.54 -14.12
CA THR A 424 17.85 4.60 -13.10
C THR A 424 16.77 4.39 -12.04
N ILE A 425 17.14 4.47 -10.76
CA ILE A 425 16.19 4.60 -9.66
C ILE A 425 16.38 5.97 -9.00
N THR A 426 15.32 6.76 -8.94
CA THR A 426 15.25 7.99 -8.16
C THR A 426 14.24 7.79 -7.03
N ASN A 427 14.70 7.79 -5.78
CA ASN A 427 13.86 7.57 -4.62
C ASN A 427 13.78 8.83 -3.75
N ASN A 428 12.67 9.56 -3.88
CA ASN A 428 12.29 10.68 -3.02
C ASN A 428 11.24 10.27 -1.97
N GLY A 429 10.78 9.02 -2.01
CA GLY A 429 9.82 8.44 -1.08
C GLY A 429 10.35 7.14 -0.47
N ARG A 430 9.49 6.13 -0.32
CA ARG A 430 9.85 4.86 0.32
C ARG A 430 10.01 3.75 -0.71
N LEU A 431 11.19 3.14 -0.76
CA LEU A 431 11.44 1.91 -1.49
C LEU A 431 11.60 0.75 -0.50
N ASN A 432 10.63 -0.16 -0.47
CA ASN A 432 10.72 -1.39 0.31
C ASN A 432 10.96 -2.58 -0.61
N MET A 433 11.72 -3.56 -0.15
CA MET A 433 11.94 -4.82 -0.88
C MET A 433 12.03 -6.01 0.07
N SER A 434 11.66 -7.20 -0.41
CA SER A 434 11.84 -8.44 0.33
C SER A 434 13.18 -9.13 0.07
N GLY A 435 13.71 -8.98 -1.15
CA GLY A 435 15.00 -9.53 -1.57
C GLY A 435 16.17 -8.54 -1.46
N SER A 436 17.17 -8.75 -2.30
CA SER A 436 18.40 -7.96 -2.44
C SER A 436 18.20 -6.73 -3.32
N LEU A 437 19.02 -5.69 -3.11
CA LEU A 437 19.18 -4.58 -4.03
C LEU A 437 20.46 -4.81 -4.85
N VAL A 438 20.31 -5.07 -6.15
CA VAL A 438 21.43 -5.19 -7.10
C VAL A 438 21.49 -3.92 -7.93
N ASN A 439 22.40 -3.01 -7.61
CA ASN A 439 22.55 -1.75 -8.34
C ASN A 439 23.71 -1.80 -9.34
N ASN A 440 23.39 -1.95 -10.62
CA ASN A 440 24.35 -1.95 -11.73
C ASN A 440 24.44 -0.59 -12.45
N SER A 441 23.69 0.41 -12.01
CA SER A 441 23.57 1.71 -12.69
C SER A 441 23.23 2.85 -11.71
N THR A 442 22.69 3.97 -12.19
CA THR A 442 22.38 5.16 -11.38
C THR A 442 21.29 4.86 -10.35
N PHE A 443 21.62 5.03 -9.08
CA PHE A 443 20.67 5.02 -7.97
C PHE A 443 20.84 6.31 -7.18
N THR A 444 19.76 7.09 -7.06
CA THR A 444 19.74 8.35 -6.32
C THR A 444 18.61 8.30 -5.31
N SER A 445 18.93 8.38 -4.02
CA SER A 445 17.96 8.65 -2.97
C SER A 445 18.17 10.09 -2.51
N ASN A 446 17.26 11.00 -2.89
CA ASN A 446 17.46 12.42 -2.59
C ASN A 446 17.20 12.72 -1.10
N ILE A 447 17.80 13.82 -0.65
CA ILE A 447 17.80 14.31 0.74
C ILE A 447 16.43 14.94 1.08
N ILE A 448 15.35 14.17 1.03
CA ILE A 448 14.01 14.63 1.41
C ILE A 448 13.55 13.85 2.64
N ALA A 449 12.99 14.57 3.62
CA ALA A 449 12.45 13.97 4.83
C ALA A 449 11.41 12.88 4.48
N GLY A 450 11.63 11.66 4.96
CA GLY A 450 10.77 10.51 4.67
C GLY A 450 11.24 9.61 3.53
N SER A 451 12.33 9.95 2.81
CA SER A 451 12.92 9.03 1.83
C SER A 451 13.63 7.86 2.53
N THR A 452 13.25 6.61 2.23
CA THR A 452 13.80 5.42 2.90
C THR A 452 14.05 4.27 1.93
N ILE A 453 15.07 3.46 2.19
CA ILE A 453 15.22 2.12 1.65
C ILE A 453 15.01 1.13 2.78
N GLY A 454 13.96 0.30 2.65
CA GLY A 454 13.58 -0.70 3.64
C GLY A 454 13.77 -2.12 3.12
N PHE A 455 14.39 -2.98 3.92
CA PHE A 455 14.42 -4.43 3.69
C PHE A 455 13.42 -5.10 4.62
N THR A 456 12.47 -5.81 4.03
CA THR A 456 11.32 -6.48 4.68
C THR A 456 11.34 -7.98 4.32
N GLY A 457 10.49 -8.81 4.92
CA GLY A 457 10.34 -10.22 4.51
C GLY A 457 11.35 -11.22 5.10
N THR A 458 11.32 -12.44 4.55
CA THR A 458 12.07 -13.64 5.00
C THR A 458 13.13 -14.02 3.95
N GLY A 459 14.39 -14.20 4.34
CA GLY A 459 15.51 -14.52 3.47
C GLY A 459 16.65 -13.52 3.61
N ASN A 460 17.85 -13.88 3.12
CA ASN A 460 19.01 -13.00 3.15
C ASN A 460 18.91 -11.99 2.00
N SER A 461 19.26 -10.73 2.27
CA SER A 461 19.31 -9.67 1.27
C SER A 461 20.72 -9.13 1.20
N GLN A 462 21.14 -8.71 0.01
CA GLN A 462 22.40 -8.04 -0.19
C GLN A 462 22.18 -6.66 -0.80
N ILE A 463 23.06 -5.71 -0.50
CA ILE A 463 23.24 -4.51 -1.32
C ILE A 463 24.51 -4.71 -2.14
N LEU A 464 24.33 -4.88 -3.44
CA LEU A 464 25.38 -5.12 -4.44
C LEU A 464 25.51 -3.88 -5.35
N GLY A 465 26.74 -3.46 -5.65
CA GLY A 465 27.03 -2.35 -6.55
C GLY A 465 28.19 -2.69 -7.50
N THR A 466 27.97 -2.70 -8.82
CA THR A 466 28.98 -3.20 -9.78
C THR A 466 29.81 -2.13 -10.48
N ASN A 467 29.47 -0.82 -10.38
CA ASN A 467 30.28 0.26 -10.96
C ASN A 467 30.14 1.61 -10.24
N ALA A 468 31.29 2.26 -9.96
CA ALA A 468 31.65 3.67 -9.71
C ALA A 468 30.65 4.73 -9.14
N GLY A 469 29.50 4.34 -8.59
CA GLY A 469 28.64 5.21 -7.80
C GLY A 469 28.19 4.46 -6.56
N ALA A 470 28.69 4.85 -5.39
CA ALA A 470 28.16 4.35 -4.13
C ALA A 470 26.63 4.50 -4.14
N VAL A 471 25.89 3.47 -3.71
CA VAL A 471 24.45 3.62 -3.50
C VAL A 471 24.31 4.69 -2.42
N GLN A 472 23.89 5.89 -2.82
CA GLN A 472 23.61 6.96 -1.88
C GLN A 472 22.21 6.70 -1.31
N ILE A 473 22.20 6.21 -0.08
CA ILE A 473 20.98 5.88 0.65
C ILE A 473 20.67 7.06 1.56
N PHE A 474 19.45 7.60 1.57
CA PHE A 474 19.10 8.61 2.57
C PHE A 474 18.91 7.94 3.93
N ASN A 475 17.87 7.13 4.12
CA ASN A 475 17.71 6.31 5.33
C ASN A 475 17.71 4.82 4.99
N LEU A 476 18.47 4.02 5.75
CA LEU A 476 18.54 2.56 5.63
C LEU A 476 17.79 1.91 6.79
N ILE A 477 16.77 1.09 6.49
CA ILE A 477 15.97 0.40 7.51
C ILE A 477 16.03 -1.12 7.28
N SER A 478 16.39 -1.87 8.33
CA SER A 478 16.32 -3.34 8.34
C SER A 478 15.17 -3.80 9.26
N ALA A 479 14.10 -4.35 8.68
CA ALA A 479 12.84 -4.69 9.34
C ALA A 479 12.35 -6.12 8.99
N LYS A 480 13.24 -7.12 9.01
CA LYS A 480 12.90 -8.49 8.63
C LYS A 480 12.09 -9.22 9.71
N THR A 481 11.20 -10.12 9.28
CA THR A 481 10.37 -10.94 10.18
C THR A 481 11.22 -12.01 10.89
N PRO A 482 10.91 -12.43 12.13
CA PRO A 482 11.72 -13.40 12.86
C PRO A 482 11.64 -14.78 12.19
N ASN A 483 12.79 -15.38 11.87
CA ASN A 483 13.05 -16.83 11.76
C ASN A 483 14.57 -17.03 11.48
N ASP A 484 15.17 -18.04 12.12
CA ASP A 484 16.61 -18.39 12.21
C ASP A 484 17.58 -17.79 11.19
N ALA A 485 18.68 -17.16 11.66
CA ALA A 485 20.00 -16.86 11.05
C ALA A 485 20.10 -16.35 9.58
N LEU A 486 19.03 -16.40 8.80
CA LEU A 486 18.94 -16.25 7.34
C LEU A 486 18.18 -14.99 6.95
N ASN A 487 17.98 -14.05 7.87
CA ASN A 487 17.28 -12.78 7.64
C ASN A 487 18.24 -11.59 7.81
N THR A 488 19.37 -11.63 7.10
CA THR A 488 20.43 -10.61 7.16
C THR A 488 20.35 -9.66 5.98
N VAL A 489 20.69 -8.38 6.17
CA VAL A 489 21.04 -7.42 5.12
C VAL A 489 22.56 -7.31 5.07
N THR A 490 23.20 -7.83 4.01
CA THR A 490 24.66 -7.79 3.86
C THR A 490 25.09 -6.62 2.97
N LEU A 491 25.92 -5.73 3.51
CA LEU A 491 26.53 -4.63 2.77
C LEU A 491 27.83 -5.14 2.13
N THR A 492 27.76 -5.55 0.87
CA THR A 492 28.89 -6.18 0.16
C THR A 492 29.83 -5.19 -0.53
N THR A 493 29.37 -3.94 -0.68
CA THR A 493 30.09 -2.83 -1.31
C THR A 493 30.01 -1.60 -0.42
N ASN A 494 30.96 -0.66 -0.56
CA ASN A 494 30.98 0.52 0.28
C ASN A 494 29.66 1.31 0.15
N GLN A 495 29.04 1.66 1.28
CA GLN A 495 27.77 2.36 1.32
C GLN A 495 27.92 3.75 1.92
N THR A 496 27.21 4.72 1.35
CA THR A 496 27.06 6.05 1.94
C THR A 496 25.60 6.27 2.30
N VAL A 497 25.33 6.52 3.57
CA VAL A 497 24.01 6.81 4.11
C VAL A 497 23.94 8.30 4.46
N ASN A 498 23.29 9.10 3.63
CA ASN A 498 23.14 10.56 3.75
C ASN A 498 22.21 10.97 4.92
N GLY A 499 21.51 10.03 5.53
CA GLY A 499 20.66 10.18 6.71
C GLY A 499 20.95 9.06 7.71
N SER A 500 19.91 8.46 8.29
CA SER A 500 20.06 7.53 9.43
C SER A 500 20.08 6.05 9.02
N VAL A 501 20.78 5.24 9.80
CA VAL A 501 20.72 3.78 9.76
C VAL A 501 19.89 3.29 10.94
N THR A 502 18.85 2.49 10.68
CA THR A 502 17.98 1.92 11.72
C THR A 502 17.85 0.41 11.56
N ILE A 503 18.29 -0.33 12.57
CA ILE A 503 18.10 -1.77 12.70
C ILE A 503 17.00 -1.98 13.73
N LEU A 504 15.84 -2.50 13.29
CA LEU A 504 14.74 -2.81 14.22
C LEU A 504 15.06 -4.06 15.05
N ALA A 505 14.24 -4.36 16.06
CA ALA A 505 14.48 -5.44 17.03
C ALA A 505 14.87 -6.80 16.42
N ASN A 506 14.24 -7.15 15.29
CA ASN A 506 14.49 -8.40 14.57
C ASN A 506 15.37 -8.22 13.32
N GLY A 507 15.82 -7.00 13.06
CA GLY A 507 16.68 -6.67 11.94
C GLY A 507 18.11 -7.15 12.17
N ARG A 508 18.79 -7.52 11.08
CA ARG A 508 20.22 -7.82 11.11
C ARG A 508 20.94 -7.18 9.94
N ILE A 509 22.00 -6.42 10.22
CA ILE A 509 22.93 -5.91 9.21
C ILE A 509 24.28 -6.62 9.38
N ASN A 510 24.83 -7.14 8.29
CA ASN A 510 26.19 -7.64 8.22
C ASN A 510 27.04 -6.72 7.32
N LEU A 511 28.10 -6.17 7.89
CA LEU A 511 29.00 -5.24 7.24
C LEU A 511 30.16 -6.00 6.60
N ASN A 512 30.15 -6.16 5.27
CA ASN A 512 31.25 -6.75 4.50
C ASN A 512 32.02 -5.69 3.69
N ALA A 513 31.68 -4.41 3.86
CA ALA A 513 32.30 -3.27 3.20
C ALA A 513 32.26 -2.03 4.12
N ASN A 514 32.89 -0.92 3.74
CA ASN A 514 32.88 0.28 4.58
C ASN A 514 31.51 0.97 4.55
N LEU A 515 31.14 1.65 5.64
CA LEU A 515 29.87 2.36 5.78
C LEU A 515 30.13 3.80 6.23
N ILE A 516 29.61 4.78 5.48
CA ILE A 516 29.63 6.20 5.84
C ILE A 516 28.21 6.62 6.23
N ILE A 517 28.07 7.37 7.33
CA ILE A 517 26.77 7.77 7.89
C ILE A 517 26.77 9.28 8.16
N PHE A 518 25.77 10.00 7.62
CA PHE A 518 25.58 11.43 7.84
C PHE A 518 24.47 11.77 8.84
N GLY A 519 23.59 10.81 9.19
CA GLY A 519 22.57 10.92 10.24
C GLY A 519 22.85 10.03 11.46
N ASP A 520 21.79 9.57 12.12
CA ASP A 520 21.88 8.76 13.35
C ASP A 520 22.06 7.27 13.03
N PHE A 521 22.65 6.52 13.95
CA PHE A 521 22.71 5.06 13.91
C PHE A 521 21.91 4.49 15.07
N THR A 522 20.84 3.74 14.80
CA THR A 522 20.02 3.10 15.83
C THR A 522 20.05 1.59 15.66
N ASN A 523 20.53 0.85 16.67
CA ASN A 523 20.58 -0.61 16.65
C ASN A 523 19.75 -1.24 17.76
N ASN A 524 18.58 -1.75 17.38
CA ASN A 524 17.73 -2.56 18.25
C ASN A 524 17.84 -4.06 17.97
N GLY A 525 18.57 -4.46 16.92
CA GLY A 525 18.72 -5.85 16.50
C GLY A 525 20.19 -6.29 16.47
N THR A 526 20.63 -6.93 15.38
CA THR A 526 21.99 -7.47 15.27
C THR A 526 22.83 -6.70 14.25
N PHE A 527 24.00 -6.23 14.65
CA PHE A 527 25.02 -5.66 13.76
C PHE A 527 26.29 -6.53 13.81
N THR A 528 26.66 -7.15 12.70
CA THR A 528 27.88 -7.98 12.58
C THR A 528 28.78 -7.48 11.46
N THR A 529 30.04 -7.92 11.46
CA THR A 529 31.03 -7.58 10.43
C THR A 529 31.78 -8.83 9.99
N ASP A 530 32.24 -8.89 8.74
CA ASP A 530 32.97 -10.05 8.20
C ASP A 530 34.44 -10.15 8.65
N ASN A 531 35.07 -9.03 8.97
CA ASN A 531 36.46 -8.96 9.44
C ASN A 531 36.74 -7.67 10.20
N SER A 532 37.92 -7.60 10.81
CA SER A 532 38.39 -6.49 11.66
C SER A 532 38.84 -5.23 10.90
N THR A 533 38.79 -5.22 9.56
CA THR A 533 39.29 -4.10 8.73
C THR A 533 38.20 -3.11 8.30
N ARG A 534 36.92 -3.44 8.53
CA ARG A 534 35.80 -2.61 8.07
C ARG A 534 35.71 -1.30 8.84
N ILE A 535 35.44 -0.22 8.12
CA ILE A 535 35.34 1.13 8.68
C ILE A 535 33.89 1.59 8.67
N VAL A 536 33.41 2.06 9.82
CA VAL A 536 32.17 2.84 9.95
C VAL A 536 32.56 4.30 10.23
N SER A 537 32.26 5.20 9.30
CA SER A 537 32.61 6.63 9.37
C SER A 537 31.35 7.45 9.64
N PHE A 538 31.40 8.38 10.60
CA PHE A 538 30.34 9.36 10.83
C PHE A 538 30.77 10.72 10.30
N GLU A 539 30.05 11.24 9.30
CA GLU A 539 30.46 12.41 8.50
C GLU A 539 29.41 13.53 8.47
N GLY A 540 28.37 13.43 9.31
CA GLY A 540 27.27 14.40 9.39
C GLY A 540 27.69 15.76 9.93
N ASN A 541 27.14 16.84 9.34
CA ASN A 541 27.35 18.23 9.74
C ASN A 541 26.44 18.70 10.90
N VAL A 542 25.54 17.82 11.37
CA VAL A 542 24.71 18.02 12.55
C VAL A 542 25.17 17.07 13.67
N THR A 543 24.59 17.25 14.85
CA THR A 543 24.72 16.26 15.93
C THR A 543 24.20 14.91 15.44
N GLN A 544 25.04 13.88 15.54
CA GLN A 544 24.68 12.50 15.23
C GLN A 544 24.61 11.70 16.51
N ASN A 545 23.77 10.68 16.56
CA ASN A 545 23.56 9.85 17.73
C ASN A 545 23.74 8.37 17.37
N ILE A 546 24.41 7.62 18.24
CA ILE A 546 24.41 6.16 18.26
C ILE A 546 23.45 5.71 19.36
N LEU A 547 22.35 5.09 18.95
CA LEU A 547 21.16 4.76 19.73
C LEU A 547 20.82 3.27 19.62
N GLY A 548 19.83 2.83 20.40
CA GLY A 548 19.25 1.50 20.35
C GLY A 548 19.56 0.59 21.54
N THR A 549 18.78 -0.48 21.68
CA THR A 549 18.83 -1.40 22.84
C THR A 549 19.90 -2.48 22.72
N SER A 550 20.46 -2.69 21.53
CA SER A 550 21.38 -3.79 21.28
C SER A 550 22.84 -3.33 21.27
N PRO A 551 23.75 -4.12 21.87
CA PRO A 551 25.19 -3.91 21.75
C PRO A 551 25.62 -3.79 20.28
N THR A 552 26.46 -2.80 20.00
CA THR A 552 26.97 -2.52 18.66
C THR A 552 28.49 -2.57 18.67
N THR A 553 29.06 -3.48 17.89
CA THR A 553 30.50 -3.58 17.72
C THR A 553 30.90 -3.01 16.37
N PHE A 554 31.66 -1.93 16.37
CA PHE A 554 32.32 -1.38 15.19
C PHE A 554 33.75 -1.92 15.12
N PRO A 555 34.18 -2.55 14.00
CA PRO A 555 35.57 -2.98 13.86
C PRO A 555 36.51 -1.78 13.88
N ASN A 556 36.21 -0.76 13.08
CA ASN A 556 36.87 0.54 13.14
C ASN A 556 35.79 1.63 13.09
N LEU A 557 35.80 2.54 14.06
CA LEU A 557 34.96 3.73 14.08
C LEU A 557 35.81 4.94 13.67
N SER A 558 35.45 5.60 12.58
CA SER A 558 36.15 6.77 12.05
C SER A 558 35.35 8.05 12.26
N LEU A 559 36.02 9.09 12.76
CA LEU A 559 35.49 10.44 12.90
C LEU A 559 36.31 11.47 12.10
N THR A 560 37.31 11.02 11.33
CA THR A 560 38.30 11.90 10.70
C THR A 560 37.70 12.85 9.68
N ASN A 561 36.66 12.40 8.96
CA ASN A 561 35.96 13.19 7.95
C ASN A 561 34.76 13.95 8.52
N LYS A 562 34.50 13.84 9.83
CA LYS A 562 33.38 14.54 10.46
C LYS A 562 33.64 16.06 10.42
N PRO A 563 32.67 16.89 10.01
CA PRO A 563 32.83 18.35 9.97
C PRO A 563 33.21 18.93 11.33
N ALA A 564 34.04 19.97 11.33
CA ALA A 564 34.50 20.64 12.54
C ALA A 564 33.34 21.17 13.41
N ASN A 565 33.55 21.15 14.73
CA ASN A 565 32.61 21.61 15.77
C ASN A 565 31.28 20.85 15.82
N THR A 566 31.25 19.61 15.34
CA THR A 566 30.06 18.75 15.40
C THR A 566 30.16 17.71 16.51
N ILE A 567 29.00 17.21 16.93
CA ILE A 567 28.87 16.30 18.06
C ILE A 567 28.51 14.90 17.56
N LEU A 568 29.12 13.87 18.15
CA LEU A 568 28.63 12.50 18.11
C LEU A 568 28.22 12.09 19.53
N ASN A 569 26.97 11.74 19.73
CA ASN A 569 26.46 11.21 20.99
C ASN A 569 26.42 9.67 20.96
N ILE A 570 26.74 9.04 22.08
CA ILE A 570 26.48 7.61 22.34
C ILE A 570 25.48 7.55 23.50
N GLY A 571 24.24 7.13 23.20
CA GLY A 571 23.17 6.94 24.18
C GLY A 571 22.15 8.10 24.35
N SER A 572 21.06 7.79 25.07
CA SER A 572 19.83 8.56 25.41
C SER A 572 18.74 8.72 24.33
N ALA A 573 17.43 8.75 24.60
CA ALA A 573 16.66 8.93 25.84
C ALA A 573 15.82 7.71 26.34
N SER A 574 15.87 6.53 25.71
CA SER A 574 15.20 5.34 26.30
C SER A 574 15.81 3.97 25.97
N ASP A 575 17.05 3.87 25.47
CA ASP A 575 17.69 2.58 25.20
C ASP A 575 19.13 2.50 25.74
N VAL A 576 19.57 1.29 26.12
CA VAL A 576 20.92 1.00 26.63
C VAL A 576 21.83 0.56 25.47
N THR A 577 22.58 1.51 24.90
CA THR A 577 23.62 1.26 23.90
C THR A 577 24.96 0.94 24.56
N SER A 578 25.58 -0.17 24.15
CA SER A 578 27.01 -0.40 24.34
C SER A 578 27.70 -0.39 22.98
N VAL A 579 28.69 0.48 22.83
CA VAL A 579 29.51 0.62 21.62
C VAL A 579 30.88 0.04 21.91
N ILE A 580 31.26 -0.99 21.15
CA ILE A 580 32.58 -1.61 21.23
C ILE A 580 33.35 -1.28 19.97
N VAL A 581 34.56 -0.74 20.12
CA VAL A 581 35.48 -0.39 19.05
C VAL A 581 36.71 -1.28 19.17
N THR A 582 36.95 -2.18 18.21
CA THR A 582 37.99 -3.21 18.34
C THR A 582 39.34 -2.82 17.72
N ASN A 583 39.35 -2.01 16.66
CA ASN A 583 40.51 -1.37 16.01
C ASN A 583 41.72 -2.27 15.71
N ALA A 584 41.54 -3.59 15.60
CA ALA A 584 42.62 -4.57 15.66
C ALA A 584 43.53 -4.63 14.42
N SER A 585 43.36 -3.77 13.41
CA SER A 585 44.09 -3.87 12.12
C SER A 585 44.66 -2.56 11.55
N MET A 586 44.40 -1.40 12.16
CA MET A 586 45.00 -0.13 11.71
C MET A 586 46.37 0.06 12.34
N THR A 587 47.34 0.64 11.64
CA THR A 587 48.63 1.04 12.22
C THR A 587 48.74 2.57 12.18
N PRO A 588 48.72 3.29 13.33
CA PRO A 588 48.51 2.79 14.70
C PRO A 588 47.06 2.38 14.98
N SER A 589 46.86 1.36 15.82
CA SER A 589 45.57 0.73 16.12
C SER A 589 44.76 1.53 17.15
N LEU A 590 44.50 2.81 16.91
CA LEU A 590 43.94 3.71 17.92
C LEU A 590 42.64 4.36 17.44
N PHE A 591 41.64 4.45 18.33
CA PHE A 591 40.46 5.26 18.06
C PHE A 591 40.83 6.72 18.32
N VAL A 592 40.67 7.60 17.33
CA VAL A 592 41.08 9.01 17.44
C VAL A 592 39.86 9.91 17.39
N ILE A 593 39.70 10.75 18.41
CA ILE A 593 38.77 11.88 18.41
C ILE A 593 39.53 13.10 17.89
N PRO A 594 39.20 13.65 16.71
CA PRO A 594 39.89 14.81 16.16
C PRO A 594 39.68 16.07 17.02
N SER A 595 40.61 17.03 16.94
CA SER A 595 40.64 18.22 17.80
C SER A 595 39.40 19.10 17.75
N SER A 596 38.70 19.12 16.62
CA SER A 596 37.48 19.89 16.41
C SER A 596 36.19 19.12 16.70
N ILE A 597 36.24 17.90 17.23
CA ILE A 597 35.07 17.03 17.40
C ILE A 597 34.74 16.84 18.88
N THR A 598 33.44 16.84 19.20
CA THR A 598 32.95 16.42 20.51
C THR A 598 32.35 15.02 20.43
N LEU A 599 32.89 14.07 21.19
CA LEU A 599 32.27 12.78 21.46
C LEU A 599 31.63 12.84 22.85
N ASN A 600 30.33 12.64 22.94
CA ASN A 600 29.59 12.68 24.20
C ASN A 600 28.96 11.32 24.51
N ILE A 601 29.17 10.80 25.72
CA ILE A 601 28.54 9.58 26.21
C ILE A 601 27.42 9.96 27.17
N ALA A 602 26.17 9.73 26.78
CA ALA A 602 25.00 10.19 27.50
C ALA A 602 24.28 9.07 28.25
N ASN A 603 23.82 9.36 29.48
CA ASN A 603 22.99 8.47 30.31
C ASN A 603 23.59 7.07 30.50
N THR A 604 22.93 6.01 30.03
CA THR A 604 23.38 4.60 30.13
C THR A 604 24.35 4.19 29.01
N GLY A 605 24.75 5.12 28.15
CA GLY A 605 25.68 4.86 27.05
C GLY A 605 27.02 4.32 27.54
N THR A 606 27.55 3.31 26.85
CA THR A 606 28.87 2.74 27.15
C THR A 606 29.74 2.74 25.90
N LEU A 607 30.98 3.21 25.99
CA LEU A 607 32.02 3.11 24.97
C LEU A 607 33.15 2.22 25.47
N THR A 608 33.47 1.15 24.75
CA THR A 608 34.64 0.30 25.00
C THR A 608 35.58 0.34 23.81
N CYS A 609 36.85 0.69 24.00
CA CYS A 609 37.89 0.68 22.97
C CYS A 609 38.95 -0.38 23.30
N ASN A 610 39.07 -1.43 22.49
CA ASN A 610 40.01 -2.51 22.79
C ASN A 610 41.46 -2.14 22.43
N ALA A 611 41.72 -1.51 21.28
CA ALA A 611 43.10 -1.22 20.86
C ALA A 611 43.66 0.13 21.36
N GLY A 612 42.88 0.94 22.09
CA GLY A 612 43.27 2.23 22.68
C GLY A 612 42.51 3.42 22.11
N LEU A 613 42.61 4.58 22.77
CA LEU A 613 41.84 5.79 22.48
C LEU A 613 42.72 7.04 22.62
N ILE A 614 42.82 7.85 21.56
CA ILE A 614 43.41 9.18 21.58
C ILE A 614 42.30 10.22 21.52
N ASN A 615 42.17 11.06 22.55
CA ASN A 615 41.29 12.22 22.53
C ASN A 615 42.08 13.49 22.17
N ASN A 616 42.02 13.97 20.93
CA ASN A 616 42.53 15.29 20.58
C ASN A 616 41.48 16.40 20.72
N GLY A 617 40.19 16.05 20.74
CA GLY A 617 39.05 16.97 20.78
C GLY A 617 38.39 17.08 22.15
N THR A 618 37.06 17.06 22.20
CA THR A 618 36.32 17.02 23.46
C THR A 618 35.70 15.63 23.64
N LEU A 619 36.05 14.94 24.72
CA LEU A 619 35.37 13.74 25.18
C LEU A 619 34.54 14.10 26.40
N ALA A 620 33.22 13.93 26.34
CA ALA A 620 32.31 14.30 27.39
C ALA A 620 31.49 13.08 27.86
N THR A 621 31.09 13.09 29.12
CA THR A 621 29.97 12.30 29.61
C THR A 621 28.88 13.23 30.13
N THR A 622 27.63 12.97 29.81
CA THR A 622 26.46 13.70 30.33
C THR A 622 25.44 12.72 30.87
N ASN A 623 25.48 12.47 32.17
CA ASN A 623 24.63 11.49 32.81
C ASN A 623 23.52 12.15 33.64
N THR A 624 22.29 12.04 33.16
CA THR A 624 21.08 12.42 33.89
C THR A 624 20.31 11.21 34.44
N THR A 625 20.65 9.98 33.99
CA THR A 625 20.04 8.70 34.36
C THR A 625 21.01 7.52 34.11
N GLY A 626 21.22 6.65 35.10
CA GLY A 626 21.98 5.40 34.95
C GLY A 626 23.51 5.54 35.11
N THR A 627 24.29 4.78 34.34
CA THR A 627 25.76 4.82 34.37
C THR A 627 26.36 4.99 32.97
N ALA A 628 27.05 6.10 32.72
CA ALA A 628 27.81 6.32 31.48
C ALA A 628 29.24 5.80 31.67
N THR A 629 29.70 4.90 30.81
CA THR A 629 31.01 4.25 30.99
C THR A 629 31.89 4.38 29.75
N ILE A 630 33.16 4.76 29.93
CA ILE A 630 34.21 4.65 28.92
C ILE A 630 35.19 3.58 29.40
N THR A 631 35.59 2.65 28.55
CA THR A 631 36.54 1.60 28.90
C THR A 631 37.60 1.43 27.82
N THR A 632 38.87 1.28 28.20
CA THR A 632 39.93 0.86 27.26
C THR A 632 40.53 -0.48 27.69
N ASN A 633 40.43 -1.51 26.85
CA ASN A 633 40.85 -2.88 27.19
C ASN A 633 42.21 -3.24 26.57
N GLY A 634 43.30 -2.88 27.26
CA GLY A 634 44.67 -3.26 26.86
C GLY A 634 45.41 -2.21 26.04
N GLY A 635 44.70 -1.37 25.27
CA GLY A 635 45.28 -0.21 24.60
C GLY A 635 45.39 1.04 25.47
N ALA A 636 46.34 1.92 25.16
CA ALA A 636 46.54 3.15 25.90
C ALA A 636 45.43 4.18 25.65
N PHE A 637 45.06 4.94 26.69
CA PHE A 637 44.24 6.15 26.56
C PHE A 637 45.16 7.38 26.59
N THR A 638 45.16 8.17 25.53
CA THR A 638 45.92 9.42 25.43
C THR A 638 44.95 10.59 25.37
N ASN A 639 45.08 11.57 26.27
CA ASN A 639 44.25 12.77 26.24
C ASN A 639 45.07 14.01 25.89
N ASN A 640 44.87 14.53 24.68
CA ASN A 640 45.50 15.76 24.17
C ASN A 640 44.52 16.95 24.14
N GLY A 641 43.22 16.70 24.22
CA GLY A 641 42.16 17.70 24.26
C GLY A 641 41.40 17.77 25.60
N THR A 642 40.11 18.10 25.56
CA THR A 642 39.28 18.29 26.75
C THR A 642 38.53 17.01 27.13
N LEU A 643 38.54 16.67 28.42
CA LEU A 643 37.75 15.59 29.01
C LEU A 643 36.74 16.16 30.01
N ASN A 644 35.44 15.99 29.77
CA ASN A 644 34.37 16.50 30.64
C ASN A 644 33.58 15.35 31.26
N LEU A 645 33.37 15.34 32.58
CA LEU A 645 32.70 14.24 33.28
C LEU A 645 31.50 14.72 34.09
N ASN A 646 30.33 14.82 33.46
CA ASN A 646 29.14 15.41 34.10
C ASN A 646 28.13 14.33 34.52
N ALA A 647 27.93 14.15 35.83
CA ALA A 647 26.82 13.37 36.40
C ALA A 647 25.87 14.27 37.19
N VAL A 648 24.57 14.12 36.98
CA VAL A 648 23.52 14.91 37.64
C VAL A 648 22.73 14.02 38.59
N GLY A 649 22.46 14.47 39.82
CA GLY A 649 21.44 13.86 40.69
C GLY A 649 21.68 12.40 41.14
N GLY A 650 22.86 12.07 41.69
CA GLY A 650 23.13 10.73 42.28
C GLY A 650 23.50 9.63 41.27
N ASN A 651 23.49 9.94 39.97
CA ASN A 651 23.95 9.05 38.91
C ASN A 651 25.49 8.96 38.83
N THR A 652 26.01 7.96 38.11
CA THR A 652 27.45 7.66 38.07
C THR A 652 28.04 7.81 36.67
N THR A 653 29.14 8.56 36.50
CA THR A 653 29.97 8.42 35.29
C THR A 653 31.23 7.64 35.61
N ALA A 654 31.70 6.81 34.68
CA ALA A 654 32.87 5.98 34.90
C ALA A 654 33.82 6.01 33.70
N ILE A 655 35.12 6.10 33.96
CA ILE A 655 36.17 5.77 32.99
C ILE A 655 37.02 4.66 33.58
N ASN A 656 37.11 3.54 32.89
CA ASN A 656 37.92 2.38 33.26
C ASN A 656 39.04 2.20 32.23
N VAL A 657 40.28 2.47 32.60
CA VAL A 657 41.42 2.32 31.72
C VAL A 657 42.21 1.09 32.17
N ASN A 658 42.09 -0.01 31.42
CA ASN A 658 42.78 -1.27 31.68
C ASN A 658 44.13 -1.39 30.94
N GLY A 659 44.52 -0.36 30.17
CA GLY A 659 45.83 -0.21 29.51
C GLY A 659 46.62 0.99 30.05
N GLY A 660 47.60 1.52 29.31
CA GLY A 660 48.35 2.73 29.72
C GLY A 660 47.52 4.02 29.65
N PHE A 661 47.85 5.04 30.44
CA PHE A 661 47.21 6.36 30.39
C PHE A 661 48.27 7.45 30.19
N LEU A 662 48.16 8.25 29.13
CA LEU A 662 49.17 9.22 28.73
C LEU A 662 48.56 10.63 28.53
N PHE A 663 49.30 11.67 28.93
CA PHE A 663 49.12 13.02 28.39
C PHE A 663 50.29 13.37 27.46
N SER A 664 50.02 14.15 26.42
CA SER A 664 51.03 14.57 25.43
C SER A 664 52.18 15.40 26.04
N ASN A 665 53.40 15.19 25.53
CA ASN A 665 54.65 15.90 25.90
C ASN A 665 54.84 17.25 25.17
N THR A 666 53.86 17.71 24.39
CA THR A 666 53.95 18.97 23.62
C THR A 666 52.86 19.94 24.08
N ALA A 667 53.19 20.77 25.08
CA ALA A 667 52.41 21.90 25.63
C ALA A 667 51.06 21.55 26.32
N PRO A 668 50.60 22.34 27.33
CA PRO A 668 49.59 21.89 28.28
C PRO A 668 48.18 22.14 27.72
N THR A 669 47.60 21.18 27.01
CA THR A 669 46.22 21.34 26.48
C THR A 669 45.26 20.22 26.88
N GLY A 670 45.74 19.16 27.54
CA GLY A 670 44.88 18.16 28.14
C GLY A 670 44.19 18.70 29.40
N THR A 671 42.94 19.15 29.32
CA THR A 671 42.17 19.67 30.48
C THR A 671 41.05 18.71 30.86
N ILE A 672 40.94 18.35 32.14
CA ILE A 672 39.76 17.64 32.67
C ILE A 672 38.85 18.69 33.31
N ASN A 673 37.75 19.08 32.64
CA ASN A 673 36.88 20.13 33.15
C ASN A 673 35.56 19.55 33.68
N HIS A 674 35.04 20.19 34.74
CA HIS A 674 33.66 20.06 35.24
C HIS A 674 33.26 18.62 35.63
N ILE A 675 33.42 18.31 36.93
CA ILE A 675 32.89 17.10 37.54
C ILE A 675 31.68 17.47 38.40
N GLN A 676 30.50 16.99 38.04
CA GLN A 676 29.31 17.04 38.91
C GLN A 676 28.87 15.62 39.23
N GLY A 677 28.37 15.37 40.45
CA GLY A 677 27.81 14.07 40.85
C GLY A 677 28.85 12.97 41.13
N THR A 678 28.41 11.71 41.24
CA THR A 678 29.31 10.58 41.53
C THR A 678 30.08 10.22 40.27
N SER A 679 31.40 10.36 40.27
CA SER A 679 32.23 10.02 39.10
C SER A 679 33.41 9.14 39.53
N ASN A 680 33.57 8.01 38.86
CA ASN A 680 34.62 7.02 39.12
C ASN A 680 35.66 7.05 38.00
N PHE A 681 36.92 7.23 38.36
CA PHE A 681 38.02 7.13 37.41
C PHE A 681 38.95 5.99 37.86
N ASN A 682 38.85 4.85 37.18
CA ASN A 682 39.54 3.62 37.54
C ASN A 682 40.68 3.35 36.55
N LEU A 683 41.90 3.25 37.06
CA LEU A 683 43.10 2.88 36.35
C LEU A 683 43.62 1.56 36.91
N THR A 684 43.62 0.50 36.10
CA THR A 684 43.99 -0.86 36.52
C THR A 684 45.00 -1.45 35.53
N GLY A 685 46.23 -1.72 35.98
CA GLY A 685 47.30 -2.32 35.16
C GLY A 685 48.03 -1.34 34.22
N SER A 686 47.99 -0.04 34.50
CA SER A 686 48.38 1.04 33.60
C SER A 686 49.82 1.55 33.77
N TYR A 687 50.46 1.97 32.68
CA TYR A 687 51.63 2.87 32.73
C TYR A 687 51.15 4.33 32.67
N LEU A 688 51.62 5.18 33.60
CA LEU A 688 51.37 6.63 33.59
C LEU A 688 52.63 7.31 33.04
N GLN A 689 52.54 8.01 31.91
CA GLN A 689 53.65 8.79 31.35
C GLN A 689 53.22 10.23 31.07
N ASN A 690 53.92 11.18 31.70
CA ASN A 690 53.88 12.63 31.50
C ASN A 690 52.52 13.31 31.77
N GLY A 691 52.49 14.38 32.59
CA GLY A 691 51.31 15.25 32.77
C GLY A 691 51.02 15.68 34.21
N ALA A 692 50.78 16.98 34.41
CA ALA A 692 50.23 17.56 35.64
C ALA A 692 48.69 17.54 35.56
N PHE A 693 48.01 17.02 36.57
CA PHE A 693 46.56 17.20 36.72
C PHE A 693 46.28 18.65 37.13
N ASN A 694 46.32 19.59 36.18
CA ASN A 694 46.03 20.99 36.47
C ASN A 694 44.54 21.29 36.21
N ASN A 695 43.87 21.91 37.20
CA ASN A 695 42.45 22.32 37.23
C ASN A 695 41.40 21.20 37.30
N LEU A 696 41.41 20.37 38.35
CA LEU A 696 40.30 19.47 38.66
C LEU A 696 39.16 20.22 39.39
N VAL A 697 38.24 20.81 38.65
CA VAL A 697 37.07 21.50 39.23
C VAL A 697 35.93 20.50 39.47
N ALA A 698 35.85 19.98 40.70
CA ALA A 698 34.67 19.24 41.18
C ALA A 698 33.64 20.22 41.77
N THR A 699 32.37 20.04 41.44
CA THR A 699 31.26 20.76 42.08
C THR A 699 30.21 19.73 42.51
N ASN A 700 30.06 19.54 43.82
CA ASN A 700 29.10 18.65 44.49
C ASN A 700 29.27 17.13 44.25
N ARG A 701 29.57 16.42 45.36
CA ARG A 701 29.67 14.97 45.59
C ARG A 701 30.98 14.27 45.18
N SER A 702 31.21 13.15 45.87
CA SER A 702 32.36 12.24 45.91
C SER A 702 33.03 11.94 44.56
N PHE A 703 34.34 12.19 44.48
CA PHE A 703 35.20 11.74 43.39
C PHE A 703 36.18 10.69 43.90
N THR A 704 36.26 9.53 43.24
CA THR A 704 37.18 8.45 43.60
C THR A 704 38.11 8.17 42.42
N PHE A 705 39.40 8.43 42.60
CA PHE A 705 40.43 7.84 41.74
C PHE A 705 40.85 6.50 42.36
N ILE A 706 40.81 5.44 41.56
CA ILE A 706 41.37 4.14 41.94
C ILE A 706 42.55 3.85 41.04
N PHE A 707 43.75 3.83 41.60
CA PHE A 707 44.97 3.44 40.90
C PHE A 707 45.42 2.07 41.42
N SER A 708 45.50 1.08 40.54
CA SER A 708 45.90 -0.29 40.90
C SER A 708 46.98 -0.81 39.95
N ASN A 709 48.13 -1.24 40.47
CA ASN A 709 49.27 -1.78 39.70
C ASN A 709 49.84 -0.79 38.66
N VAL A 710 50.13 0.45 39.05
CA VAL A 710 50.58 1.52 38.14
C VAL A 710 52.11 1.63 38.13
N SER A 711 52.72 1.66 36.94
CA SER A 711 54.16 1.92 36.76
C SER A 711 54.42 3.28 36.10
N ALA A 712 55.16 4.17 36.78
CA ALA A 712 55.47 5.51 36.28
C ALA A 712 56.93 5.61 35.80
N SER A 713 57.14 5.85 34.51
CA SER A 713 58.47 6.06 33.91
C SER A 713 58.65 7.51 33.42
N ASN A 714 59.80 8.10 33.75
CA ASN A 714 60.35 9.36 33.20
C ASN A 714 59.80 10.76 33.57
N THR A 715 59.00 11.02 34.62
CA THR A 715 58.69 12.44 35.01
C THR A 715 58.11 12.64 36.42
N ASN A 716 58.08 13.90 36.88
CA ASN A 716 57.37 14.38 38.07
C ASN A 716 55.84 14.25 37.89
N VAL A 717 55.15 13.64 38.85
CA VAL A 717 53.69 13.53 38.87
C VAL A 717 53.16 14.52 39.91
N THR A 718 52.44 15.54 39.47
CA THR A 718 51.76 16.49 40.37
C THR A 718 50.26 16.21 40.34
N ILE A 719 49.70 15.83 41.48
CA ILE A 719 48.26 15.67 41.69
C ILE A 719 47.79 16.91 42.45
N ASP A 720 47.29 17.91 41.71
CA ASP A 720 46.78 19.15 42.29
C ASP A 720 45.23 19.17 42.24
N GLY A 721 44.61 19.13 43.41
CA GLY A 721 43.15 19.10 43.56
C GLY A 721 42.51 20.49 43.63
N VAL A 722 42.88 21.43 42.78
CA VAL A 722 42.25 22.76 42.77
C VAL A 722 40.93 22.74 41.99
N GLY A 723 39.84 22.72 42.74
CA GLY A 723 38.54 23.20 42.27
C GLY A 723 38.11 24.41 43.09
N THR A 724 38.09 25.60 42.49
CA THR A 724 37.33 26.73 43.06
C THR A 724 35.84 26.48 42.84
N SER A 725 35.07 26.26 43.90
CA SER A 725 33.62 26.22 43.78
C SER A 725 33.08 27.65 43.70
N ASN A 726 32.28 27.97 42.68
CA ASN A 726 31.59 29.27 42.60
C ASN A 726 30.39 29.39 43.57
N ASN A 727 30.18 28.42 44.47
CA ASN A 727 28.96 28.32 45.28
C ASN A 727 29.17 27.97 46.78
N GLY A 728 30.37 28.13 47.35
CA GLY A 728 30.56 28.07 48.81
C GLY A 728 30.37 26.70 49.48
N GLY A 729 30.26 25.61 48.71
CA GLY A 729 30.20 24.24 49.22
C GLY A 729 31.59 23.62 49.41
N THR A 730 31.81 22.95 50.54
CA THR A 730 33.02 22.19 50.88
C THR A 730 33.16 20.96 49.97
N ASN A 731 34.09 20.99 49.01
CA ASN A 731 34.43 19.82 48.21
C ASN A 731 35.23 18.82 49.06
N ILE A 732 34.67 17.63 49.31
CA ILE A 732 35.37 16.51 49.94
C ILE A 732 35.75 15.53 48.82
N ILE A 733 37.04 15.44 48.48
CA ILE A 733 37.56 14.25 47.82
C ILE A 733 37.40 13.12 48.84
N THR A 734 36.44 12.21 48.63
CA THR A 734 36.08 11.18 49.63
C THR A 734 37.02 9.97 49.63
N GLY A 735 37.96 9.88 48.68
CA GLY A 735 39.00 8.87 48.70
C GLY A 735 39.85 8.86 47.43
N LEU A 736 41.17 8.96 47.59
CA LEU A 736 42.16 8.59 46.59
C LEU A 736 42.64 7.18 46.94
N LEU A 737 42.08 6.13 46.33
CA LEU A 737 42.50 4.76 46.61
C LEU A 737 43.70 4.39 45.74
N PHE A 738 44.83 4.19 46.40
CA PHE A 738 46.04 3.66 45.79
C PHE A 738 46.28 2.22 46.25
N SER A 739 46.57 1.33 45.30
CA SER A 739 46.94 -0.06 45.52
C SER A 739 48.11 -0.42 44.60
N ASN A 740 49.27 -0.81 45.15
CA ASN A 740 50.44 -1.29 44.39
C ASN A 740 50.96 -0.29 43.32
N ILE A 741 51.41 0.90 43.72
CA ILE A 741 52.16 1.80 42.81
C ILE A 741 53.64 1.39 42.81
N GLN A 742 54.26 1.29 41.63
CA GLN A 742 55.70 1.07 41.47
C GLN A 742 56.32 2.17 40.59
N VAL A 743 57.08 3.10 41.19
CA VAL A 743 57.79 4.15 40.46
C VAL A 743 59.20 3.65 40.12
N SER A 744 59.49 3.30 38.86
CA SER A 744 60.79 2.70 38.50
C SER A 744 61.78 3.69 37.87
N THR A 745 62.95 3.85 38.49
CA THR A 745 64.19 4.50 38.00
C THR A 745 64.14 5.97 37.53
N GLY A 746 65.00 6.83 38.13
CA GLY A 746 65.22 8.25 37.79
C GLY A 746 64.81 9.23 38.90
N THR A 747 65.48 10.39 38.99
CA THR A 747 65.18 11.47 39.96
C THR A 747 63.77 12.03 39.70
N LYS A 748 62.83 11.79 40.62
CA LYS A 748 61.39 12.07 40.39
C LYS A 748 60.73 12.70 41.60
N ILE A 749 59.78 13.63 41.41
CA ILE A 749 58.96 14.25 42.47
C ILE A 749 57.50 13.81 42.30
N LEU A 750 56.93 13.12 43.30
CA LEU A 750 55.48 12.94 43.45
C LEU A 750 54.96 14.02 44.38
N THR A 751 54.23 15.02 43.86
CA THR A 751 53.68 16.11 44.66
C THR A 751 52.18 15.94 44.89
N ILE A 752 51.75 15.86 46.15
CA ILE A 752 50.34 15.74 46.52
C ILE A 752 49.94 16.89 47.44
N MET A 753 48.90 17.65 47.07
CA MET A 753 48.65 18.98 47.63
C MET A 753 47.48 19.08 48.65
N LYS A 754 46.79 17.96 48.97
CA LYS A 754 45.58 17.85 49.85
C LYS A 754 45.49 16.45 50.52
N PRO A 755 44.57 16.16 51.49
CA PRO A 755 44.56 14.91 52.28
C PRO A 755 44.19 13.67 51.45
N ILE A 756 44.72 12.50 51.83
CA ILE A 756 44.63 11.21 51.12
C ILE A 756 44.16 10.14 52.11
N THR A 757 43.31 9.21 51.66
CA THR A 757 42.96 7.98 52.39
C THR A 757 43.57 6.78 51.67
N MET A 758 44.62 6.17 52.23
CA MET A 758 45.31 5.03 51.63
C MET A 758 44.76 3.70 52.15
N LEU A 759 44.40 2.77 51.26
CA LEU A 759 43.85 1.45 51.60
C LEU A 759 44.78 0.28 51.20
N GLY A 760 46.03 0.55 50.79
CA GLY A 760 47.02 -0.46 50.39
C GLY A 760 48.47 0.05 50.46
N ASN A 761 49.42 -0.77 49.97
CA ASN A 761 50.87 -0.48 50.03
C ASN A 761 51.31 0.60 49.01
N LEU A 762 52.11 1.57 49.47
CA LEU A 762 52.86 2.51 48.64
C LEU A 762 54.34 2.08 48.63
N ILE A 763 54.87 1.70 47.48
CA ILE A 763 56.28 1.33 47.32
C ILE A 763 56.99 2.44 46.55
N VAL A 764 57.91 3.13 47.21
CA VAL A 764 58.70 4.23 46.64
C VAL A 764 60.12 3.72 46.42
N ASP A 765 60.60 3.72 45.17
CA ASP A 765 61.94 3.23 44.83
C ASP A 765 63.04 4.24 45.20
N THR A 766 64.27 3.74 45.35
CA THR A 766 65.56 4.31 45.80
C THR A 766 66.00 5.67 45.25
N ASN A 767 65.22 6.34 44.39
CA ASN A 767 65.55 7.64 43.78
C ASN A 767 64.33 8.57 43.58
N THR A 768 63.24 8.34 44.31
CA THR A 768 61.99 9.12 44.20
C THR A 768 61.83 10.05 45.42
N PHE A 769 61.60 11.34 45.18
CA PHE A 769 61.20 12.32 46.18
C PHE A 769 59.66 12.37 46.27
N LEU A 770 59.11 12.11 47.47
CA LEU A 770 57.70 12.34 47.77
C LEU A 770 57.57 13.72 48.43
N THR A 771 56.82 14.63 47.83
CA THR A 771 56.55 15.97 48.39
C THR A 771 55.06 16.09 48.71
N LEU A 772 54.73 16.13 50.00
CA LEU A 772 53.37 16.39 50.46
C LEU A 772 53.26 17.88 50.81
N ASN A 773 52.50 18.66 50.04
CA ASN A 773 52.39 20.11 50.26
C ASN A 773 51.03 20.41 50.92
N ALA A 774 51.01 20.79 52.19
CA ALA A 774 49.77 20.90 52.95
C ALA A 774 49.23 22.33 53.01
N GLY A 775 48.03 22.54 52.45
CA GLY A 775 47.12 23.56 52.97
C GLY A 775 46.53 23.14 54.33
N SER A 776 46.11 24.11 55.14
CA SER A 776 45.95 24.10 56.60
C SER A 776 45.05 23.06 57.31
N ASN A 777 44.65 21.94 56.69
CA ASN A 777 43.82 20.90 57.33
C ASN A 777 43.99 19.51 56.66
N ASN A 778 45.19 18.94 56.68
CA ASN A 778 45.44 17.61 56.11
C ASN A 778 45.60 16.55 57.22
N GLN A 779 44.66 15.61 57.31
CA GLN A 779 44.75 14.40 58.13
C GLN A 779 45.00 13.21 57.18
N ILE A 780 46.08 12.44 57.40
CA ILE A 780 46.29 11.16 56.71
C ILE A 780 45.65 10.09 57.58
N THR A 781 44.49 9.58 57.17
CA THR A 781 43.81 8.51 57.90
C THR A 781 44.14 7.17 57.26
N TYR A 782 44.87 6.33 57.98
CA TYR A 782 45.11 4.93 57.64
C TYR A 782 44.01 4.07 58.26
N SER A 783 43.35 3.24 57.45
CA SER A 783 42.42 2.24 57.95
C SER A 783 42.64 0.92 57.23
N ASN A 784 43.57 0.08 57.71
CA ASN A 784 43.64 -1.30 57.30
C ASN A 784 44.02 -2.19 58.49
N THR A 785 43.37 -3.36 58.58
CA THR A 785 43.58 -4.41 59.59
C THR A 785 44.71 -5.38 59.22
N THR A 786 45.50 -5.10 58.18
CA THR A 786 46.67 -5.89 57.78
C THR A 786 47.90 -5.00 57.54
N THR A 787 49.07 -5.50 57.94
CA THR A 787 50.37 -4.82 58.04
C THR A 787 50.76 -4.06 56.76
N ALA A 788 51.01 -2.76 56.87
CA ALA A 788 51.62 -1.94 55.83
C ALA A 788 53.11 -1.77 56.11
N ASN A 789 53.97 -2.17 55.17
CA ASN A 789 55.40 -1.87 55.21
C ASN A 789 55.64 -0.59 54.39
N PHE A 790 56.12 0.47 55.05
CA PHE A 790 56.79 1.56 54.35
C PHE A 790 58.26 1.18 54.23
N THR A 791 58.74 0.97 53.01
CA THR A 791 60.19 0.88 52.77
C THR A 791 60.59 2.17 52.09
N ASP A 792 61.10 3.12 52.87
CA ASP A 792 61.66 4.37 52.35
C ASP A 792 63.11 4.12 51.94
N ASN A 793 63.41 4.28 50.66
CA ASN A 793 64.77 4.32 50.14
C ASN A 793 65.13 5.71 49.55
N GLY A 794 64.34 6.75 49.85
CA GLY A 794 64.53 8.13 49.40
C GLY A 794 64.51 9.15 50.56
N THR A 795 64.54 10.45 50.25
CA THR A 795 64.54 11.52 51.28
C THR A 795 63.13 12.07 51.50
N PHE A 796 62.52 11.80 52.65
CA PHE A 796 61.22 12.35 53.05
C PHE A 796 61.38 13.74 53.69
N THR A 797 60.72 14.78 53.14
CA THR A 797 60.70 16.15 53.72
C THR A 797 59.27 16.52 54.13
N PRO A 798 58.89 16.34 55.41
CA PRO A 798 57.58 16.76 55.89
C PRO A 798 57.57 18.27 56.14
N ASN A 799 56.60 18.98 55.57
CA ASN A 799 56.26 20.34 55.99
C ASN A 799 54.94 20.29 56.78
N ILE A 800 54.96 19.61 57.94
CA ILE A 800 53.77 19.29 58.75
C ILE A 800 54.01 19.73 60.18
N SER A 801 53.04 20.39 60.82
CA SER A 801 53.09 20.75 62.25
C SER A 801 52.73 19.59 63.18
N THR A 802 52.15 18.49 62.67
CA THR A 802 51.82 17.27 63.45
C THR A 802 51.58 16.06 62.52
N VAL A 803 52.24 14.94 62.78
CA VAL A 803 51.89 13.60 62.24
C VAL A 803 51.19 12.84 63.36
N ALA A 804 49.93 12.45 63.16
CA ALA A 804 49.19 11.64 64.14
C ALA A 804 49.04 10.21 63.61
N PHE A 805 49.77 9.27 64.19
CA PHE A 805 49.49 7.85 64.05
C PHE A 805 48.43 7.49 65.07
N THR A 806 47.25 7.06 64.61
CA THR A 806 46.26 6.41 65.49
C THR A 806 46.42 4.91 65.32
N ASP A 807 47.27 4.30 66.16
CA ASP A 807 47.25 2.86 66.34
C ASP A 807 46.12 2.52 67.31
N THR A 808 45.15 1.74 66.87
CA THR A 808 44.07 1.24 67.74
C THR A 808 44.51 0.05 68.60
N ARG A 809 45.81 -0.28 68.65
CA ARG A 809 46.38 -1.34 69.50
C ARG A 809 47.42 -0.76 70.47
N PRO A 810 47.37 -1.11 71.77
CA PRO A 810 48.36 -0.62 72.72
C PRO A 810 49.70 -1.35 72.53
N ASN A 811 50.78 -0.57 72.40
CA ASN A 811 52.20 -0.95 72.52
C ASN A 811 52.90 -1.66 71.33
N ARG A 812 52.98 -1.02 70.15
CA ARG A 812 54.13 -1.20 69.24
C ARG A 812 54.30 0.00 68.30
N PHE A 813 55.46 0.65 68.37
CA PHE A 813 55.96 1.56 67.33
C PHE A 813 57.25 0.91 66.82
N ASP A 814 57.25 0.45 65.58
CA ASP A 814 58.44 0.20 64.76
C ASP A 814 58.27 1.00 63.46
#